data_AF-A0A7V1EQE0-F1
#
_entry.id   AF-A0A7V1EQE0-F1
#
_cell.length_a   1.000
_cell.length_b   1.000
_cell.length_c   1.000
_cell.angle_alpha   90.00
_cell.angle_beta   90.00
_cell.angle_gamma   90.00
#
_symmetry.space_group_name_H-M   'P 1'
#
loop_
_entity.id
_entity.type
_entity.pdbx_description
1 polymer ?
#
loop_
_entity_poly.entity_id
_entity_poly.type
_entity_poly.pdbx_seq_one_letter_code
_entity_poly.pdbx_strand_id
1 'polypeptide(L)'
;IPLSVGMALTVMAYNGLSANLMSLGGLAVAIGMMVDGAVVMMENIFKHLSHPDQRHDKDRAARLPDDNKDPLDVARDSDVGLRIQEASREVAKPVFFAVTIIMVVFAPLFSLEGVEGKLFQPMAVSIMIAMAASLAVSLIVVPALASYFFKNGVKVRTSPLVSVLEKAYRLTLVKAMARKPLVLGGAAILLAAALLLLPRLGTEFVPELEEGTINLRATLAPSSSLETAVDVAPLLESMLLEFPEVTYASTKIGRAEIGGDPEPVNNLEIFIGLKPTDEWTSADNRLELQALMEEKLEQFPGLLLNFSQPIATRVDELLSGVKAQLAVKLFGPDLNMLARKGQEIEQAIRNIEGARDVAMEQIEGESQLVIRPNRRQLSRYGLAVGDVMAVVRDGLGGSTAGQIINGNERYDIYVRIAKPFRMDPQGIADLRLQSPSGAWVRLGDVAAITIESGPPQVRRDDVQRRVVIQANVQGRDMGSVVADIRSRIDETIDLPPGYSVDIGGQFENQRRAQQRLMVVVPISIGLIVLLLYFAFHSIGQALLILVNLPLALIGGIVALYISGQYLSVPSSIGFITLFGLAVLNGVVMVEAINLRIESGDEDIGIAVFEGAVSRLRPVLMTAIVAALGLIPMILSNGVGSEIQRPLATVIVGGLVTATFLTLFVLPVLYAWFSKGKIQEMR
;
A
#
# COMPACT_ATOMS: atom_id res chain seq x y z
N ILE A 1 -16.55 -8.49 19.78
CA ILE A 1 -16.33 -8.42 18.32
C ILE A 1 -17.60 -8.04 17.56
N PRO A 2 -18.71 -8.82 17.54
CA PRO A 2 -19.86 -8.51 16.68
C PRO A 2 -20.48 -7.13 16.96
N LEU A 3 -20.60 -6.75 18.23
CA LEU A 3 -21.11 -5.43 18.63
C LEU A 3 -20.20 -4.29 18.14
N SER A 4 -18.89 -4.39 18.35
CA SER A 4 -17.92 -3.38 17.94
C SER A 4 -17.87 -3.22 16.43
N VAL A 5 -17.86 -4.34 15.69
CA VAL A 5 -17.90 -4.32 14.21
C VAL A 5 -19.22 -3.76 13.70
N GLY A 6 -20.36 -4.16 14.27
CA GLY A 6 -21.67 -3.64 13.88
C GLY A 6 -21.81 -2.13 14.12
N MET A 7 -21.32 -1.64 15.27
CA MET A 7 -21.24 -0.21 15.55
C MET A 7 -20.32 0.51 14.56
N ALA A 8 -19.15 -0.06 14.27
CA ALA A 8 -18.21 0.53 13.32
C ALA A 8 -18.78 0.63 11.91
N LEU A 9 -19.38 -0.45 11.40
CA LEU A 9 -20.06 -0.47 10.10
C LEU A 9 -21.22 0.54 10.04
N THR A 10 -21.97 0.72 11.13
CA THR A 10 -23.06 1.71 11.20
C THR A 10 -22.52 3.13 11.06
N VAL A 11 -21.44 3.46 11.78
CA VAL A 11 -20.79 4.77 11.69
C VAL A 11 -20.14 4.98 10.32
N MET A 12 -19.54 3.94 9.75
CA MET A 12 -18.98 3.99 8.39
C MET A 12 -20.06 4.28 7.35
N ALA A 13 -21.19 3.58 7.42
CA ALA A 13 -22.33 3.80 6.54
C ALA A 13 -22.92 5.21 6.68
N TYR A 14 -23.05 5.70 7.92
CA TYR A 14 -23.53 7.06 8.19
C TYR A 14 -22.63 8.15 7.59
N ASN A 15 -21.31 7.94 7.61
CA ASN A 15 -20.32 8.87 7.04
C ASN A 15 -20.06 8.66 5.53
N GLY A 16 -20.80 7.77 4.86
CA GLY A 16 -20.62 7.49 3.44
C GLY A 16 -19.30 6.80 3.07
N LEU A 17 -18.67 6.10 4.02
CA LEU A 17 -17.45 5.33 3.76
C LEU A 17 -17.80 4.03 3.03
N SER A 18 -17.29 3.86 1.80
CA SER A 18 -17.47 2.64 1.02
C SER A 18 -16.81 1.44 1.69
N ALA A 19 -17.45 0.27 1.66
CA ALA A 19 -16.83 -1.00 2.04
C ALA A 19 -15.95 -1.53 0.89
N ASN A 20 -14.68 -1.10 0.89
CA ASN A 20 -13.67 -1.55 -0.07
C ASN A 20 -12.57 -2.36 0.64
N LEU A 21 -11.62 -2.89 -0.15
CA LEU A 21 -10.50 -3.70 0.36
C LEU A 21 -9.71 -3.00 1.48
N MET A 22 -9.53 -1.67 1.39
CA MET A 22 -8.77 -0.90 2.37
C MET A 22 -9.55 -0.67 3.65
N SER A 23 -10.81 -0.27 3.55
CA SER A 23 -11.65 -0.03 4.73
C SER A 23 -11.98 -1.32 5.47
N LEU A 24 -12.25 -2.41 4.73
CA LEU A 24 -12.47 -3.75 5.30
C LEU A 24 -11.18 -4.36 5.83
N GLY A 25 -10.04 -4.14 5.16
CA GLY A 25 -8.72 -4.47 5.66
C GLY A 25 -8.44 -3.80 7.01
N GLY A 26 -8.81 -2.52 7.15
CA GLY A 26 -8.74 -1.81 8.43
C GLY A 26 -9.58 -2.47 9.52
N LEU A 27 -10.82 -2.88 9.23
CA LEU A 27 -11.66 -3.63 10.18
C LEU A 27 -11.02 -4.98 10.54
N ALA A 28 -10.49 -5.71 9.57
CA ALA A 28 -9.85 -7.00 9.77
C ALA A 28 -8.64 -6.88 10.71
N VAL A 29 -7.78 -5.89 10.49
CA VAL A 29 -6.64 -5.60 11.37
C VAL A 29 -7.12 -5.21 12.76
N ALA A 30 -8.19 -4.41 12.84
CA ALA A 30 -8.77 -4.01 14.11
C ALA A 30 -9.33 -5.20 14.91
N ILE A 31 -9.74 -6.32 14.31
CA ILE A 31 -10.29 -7.47 15.06
C ILE A 31 -9.33 -7.98 16.13
N GLY A 32 -8.05 -8.13 15.80
CA GLY A 32 -7.03 -8.56 16.77
C GLY A 32 -6.87 -7.56 17.92
N MET A 33 -6.94 -6.26 17.63
CA MET A 33 -6.72 -5.18 18.59
C MET A 33 -7.97 -4.83 19.42
N MET A 34 -9.16 -5.02 18.84
CA MET A 34 -10.45 -4.69 19.47
C MET A 34 -10.76 -5.57 20.69
N VAL A 35 -10.15 -6.76 20.77
CA VAL A 35 -10.40 -7.72 21.84
C VAL A 35 -9.52 -7.44 23.07
N ASP A 36 -8.39 -6.75 22.91
CA ASP A 36 -7.43 -6.52 23.99
C ASP A 36 -8.05 -5.81 25.20
N GLY A 37 -8.78 -4.72 24.98
CA GLY A 37 -9.42 -3.98 26.07
C GLY A 37 -10.40 -4.86 26.86
N ALA A 38 -11.18 -5.69 26.17
CA ALA A 38 -12.14 -6.60 26.79
C ALA A 38 -11.45 -7.74 27.54
N VAL A 39 -10.33 -8.26 27.01
CA VAL A 39 -9.52 -9.30 27.67
C VAL A 39 -8.90 -8.76 28.95
N VAL A 40 -8.32 -7.55 28.92
CA VAL A 40 -7.75 -6.91 30.12
C VAL A 40 -8.83 -6.68 31.17
N MET A 41 -10.01 -6.20 30.75
CA MET A 41 -11.17 -6.00 31.62
C MET A 41 -11.61 -7.32 32.28
N MET A 42 -11.82 -8.36 31.48
CA MET A 42 -12.28 -9.66 31.95
C MET A 42 -11.26 -10.34 32.85
N GLU A 43 -9.98 -10.31 32.50
CA GLU A 43 -8.93 -10.93 33.32
C GLU A 43 -8.81 -10.26 34.68
N ASN A 44 -8.98 -8.92 34.75
CA ASN A 44 -8.99 -8.25 36.05
C ASN A 44 -10.22 -8.59 36.88
N ILE A 45 -11.39 -8.68 36.26
CA ILE A 45 -12.63 -9.17 36.90
C ILE A 45 -12.42 -10.60 37.42
N PHE A 46 -11.90 -11.51 36.60
CA PHE A 46 -11.63 -12.89 37.00
C PHE A 46 -10.65 -12.98 38.17
N LYS A 47 -9.61 -12.14 38.18
CA LYS A 47 -8.65 -12.09 39.29
C LYS A 47 -9.34 -11.70 40.60
N HIS A 48 -10.18 -10.67 40.60
CA HIS A 48 -10.93 -10.21 41.77
C HIS A 48 -12.00 -11.21 42.23
N LEU A 49 -12.61 -11.94 41.29
CA LEU A 49 -13.60 -12.98 41.60
C LEU A 49 -12.99 -14.31 42.08
N SER A 50 -11.66 -14.48 41.98
CA SER A 50 -10.99 -15.76 42.26
C SER A 50 -9.98 -15.72 43.41
N HIS A 51 -9.32 -14.59 43.64
CA HIS A 51 -8.37 -14.44 44.72
C HIS A 51 -9.03 -13.72 45.90
N PRO A 52 -8.98 -14.28 47.12
CA PRO A 52 -9.18 -13.50 48.33
C PRO A 52 -8.12 -12.39 48.33
N ASP A 53 -8.55 -11.15 48.52
CA ASP A 53 -7.67 -9.99 48.45
C ASP A 53 -6.49 -10.14 49.44
N GLN A 54 -5.25 -10.16 48.93
CA GLN A 54 -4.04 -10.34 49.75
C GLN A 54 -3.85 -9.22 50.78
N ARG A 55 -4.56 -8.09 50.62
CA ARG A 55 -4.62 -7.01 51.62
C ARG A 55 -5.16 -7.43 52.99
N HIS A 56 -5.75 -8.63 53.14
CA HIS A 56 -6.41 -9.02 54.38
C HIS A 56 -5.95 -10.32 55.04
N ASP A 57 -4.97 -11.05 54.49
CA ASP A 57 -4.54 -12.32 55.13
C ASP A 57 -3.67 -12.09 56.38
N LYS A 58 -2.99 -10.95 56.53
CA LYS A 58 -2.23 -10.62 57.75
C LYS A 58 -3.10 -10.03 58.87
N ASP A 59 -4.14 -9.26 58.53
CA ASP A 59 -5.07 -8.66 59.51
C ASP A 59 -6.29 -9.54 59.83
N ARG A 60 -6.46 -10.68 59.13
CA ARG A 60 -7.58 -11.64 59.26
C ARG A 60 -7.77 -12.20 60.67
N ALA A 61 -6.68 -12.41 61.40
CA ALA A 61 -6.73 -12.99 62.74
C ALA A 61 -6.92 -11.95 63.85
N ALA A 62 -6.77 -10.64 63.54
CA ALA A 62 -6.71 -9.60 64.56
C ALA A 62 -7.96 -8.69 64.63
N ARG A 63 -8.83 -8.68 63.62
CA ARG A 63 -9.89 -7.65 63.49
C ARG A 63 -11.35 -8.07 63.67
N LEU A 64 -11.70 -9.35 63.82
CA LEU A 64 -13.12 -9.75 63.87
C LEU A 64 -13.43 -10.65 65.09
N PRO A 65 -14.36 -10.25 65.99
CA PRO A 65 -15.04 -11.14 66.91
C PRO A 65 -16.00 -12.07 66.15
N ASP A 66 -16.18 -13.28 66.67
CA ASP A 66 -16.75 -14.52 66.10
C ASP A 66 -18.12 -14.50 65.36
N ASP A 67 -18.75 -13.35 65.06
CA ASP A 67 -20.13 -13.31 64.54
C ASP A 67 -20.42 -12.31 63.39
N ASN A 68 -19.41 -11.62 62.85
CA ASN A 68 -19.62 -10.76 61.68
C ASN A 68 -19.25 -11.46 60.36
N LYS A 69 -20.20 -11.48 59.42
CA LYS A 69 -19.96 -11.88 58.02
C LYS A 69 -18.87 -10.99 57.43
N ASP A 70 -17.76 -11.61 57.05
CA ASP A 70 -16.68 -10.96 56.33
C ASP A 70 -17.20 -10.48 54.96
N PRO A 71 -17.20 -9.16 54.66
CA PRO A 71 -17.63 -8.63 53.37
C PRO A 71 -16.69 -8.99 52.21
N LEU A 72 -15.57 -9.70 52.45
CA LEU A 72 -14.55 -10.02 51.45
C LEU A 72 -14.42 -11.53 51.14
N ASP A 73 -15.17 -12.41 51.82
CA ASP A 73 -15.14 -13.85 51.59
C ASP A 73 -15.84 -14.23 50.26
N VAL A 74 -15.04 -14.63 49.26
CA VAL A 74 -15.49 -15.06 47.91
C VAL A 74 -16.55 -16.18 47.98
N ALA A 75 -16.60 -16.97 49.06
CA ALA A 75 -17.57 -18.04 49.23
C ALA A 75 -18.94 -17.59 49.77
N ARG A 76 -19.06 -16.36 50.31
CA ARG A 76 -20.28 -15.85 50.98
C ARG A 76 -20.70 -14.43 50.54
N ASP A 77 -20.09 -13.93 49.46
CA ASP A 77 -20.33 -12.58 48.94
C ASP A 77 -21.72 -12.45 48.29
N SER A 78 -22.53 -11.48 48.74
CA SER A 78 -23.89 -11.25 48.22
C SER A 78 -23.97 -10.23 47.10
N ASP A 79 -22.92 -9.43 46.86
CA ASP A 79 -22.91 -8.35 45.88
C ASP A 79 -21.73 -8.43 44.88
N VAL A 80 -21.77 -9.49 44.06
CA VAL A 80 -20.81 -9.73 42.97
C VAL A 80 -20.71 -8.54 42.00
N GLY A 81 -21.78 -7.75 41.87
CA GLY A 81 -21.82 -6.57 41.01
C GLY A 81 -20.85 -5.47 41.45
N LEU A 82 -20.76 -5.21 42.76
CA LEU A 82 -19.89 -4.17 43.30
C LEU A 82 -18.40 -4.51 43.12
N ARG A 83 -18.03 -5.78 43.33
CA ARG A 83 -16.67 -6.28 43.08
C ARG A 83 -16.27 -6.22 41.61
N ILE A 84 -17.21 -6.52 40.69
CA ILE A 84 -16.98 -6.35 39.25
C ILE A 84 -16.76 -4.86 38.93
N GLN A 85 -17.53 -3.96 39.54
CA GLN A 85 -17.37 -2.52 39.33
C GLN A 85 -16.00 -2.01 39.80
N GLU A 86 -15.53 -2.45 40.96
CA GLU A 86 -14.20 -2.11 41.49
C GLU A 86 -13.09 -2.63 40.57
N ALA A 87 -13.16 -3.91 40.20
CA ALA A 87 -12.21 -4.53 39.27
C ALA A 87 -12.19 -3.83 37.91
N SER A 88 -13.34 -3.41 37.40
CA SER A 88 -13.43 -2.65 36.15
C SER A 88 -12.86 -1.24 36.29
N ARG A 89 -13.07 -0.57 37.42
CA ARG A 89 -12.59 0.81 37.65
C ARG A 89 -11.06 0.89 37.70
N GLU A 90 -10.40 -0.13 38.24
CA GLU A 90 -8.94 -0.21 38.31
C GLU A 90 -8.30 -0.21 36.91
N VAL A 91 -8.86 -0.97 35.96
CA VAL A 91 -8.30 -1.11 34.60
C VAL A 91 -8.93 -0.19 33.55
N ALA A 92 -10.02 0.50 33.88
CA ALA A 92 -10.70 1.40 32.94
C ALA A 92 -9.77 2.51 32.41
N LYS A 93 -9.00 3.16 33.30
CA LYS A 93 -8.08 4.24 32.90
C LYS A 93 -6.95 3.73 32.00
N PRO A 94 -6.19 2.66 32.36
CA PRO A 94 -5.18 2.08 31.47
C PRO A 94 -5.74 1.64 30.12
N VAL A 95 -6.91 1.00 30.08
CA VAL A 95 -7.55 0.54 28.82
C VAL A 95 -7.95 1.72 27.95
N PHE A 96 -8.54 2.77 28.54
CA PHE A 96 -8.90 4.00 27.81
C PHE A 96 -7.68 4.66 27.17
N PHE A 97 -6.60 4.86 27.93
CA PHE A 97 -5.38 5.47 27.40
C PHE A 97 -4.73 4.59 26.34
N ALA A 98 -4.70 3.28 26.53
CA ALA A 98 -4.09 2.39 25.55
C ALA A 98 -4.85 2.37 24.21
N VAL A 99 -6.18 2.29 24.23
CA VAL A 99 -6.97 2.38 22.98
C VAL A 99 -6.83 3.76 22.33
N THR A 100 -6.80 4.82 23.14
CA THR A 100 -6.57 6.19 22.64
C THR A 100 -5.19 6.34 22.00
N ILE A 101 -4.14 5.74 22.59
CA ILE A 101 -2.79 5.71 22.01
C ILE A 101 -2.84 5.05 20.63
N ILE A 102 -3.49 3.89 20.51
CA ILE A 102 -3.65 3.23 19.20
C ILE A 102 -4.33 4.19 18.21
N MET A 103 -5.46 4.81 18.57
CA MET A 103 -6.15 5.76 17.69
C MET A 103 -5.28 6.94 17.27
N VAL A 104 -4.54 7.55 18.20
CA VAL A 104 -3.68 8.71 17.94
C VAL A 104 -2.48 8.33 17.08
N VAL A 105 -1.96 7.11 17.21
CA VAL A 105 -0.87 6.60 16.38
C VAL A 105 -1.25 6.50 14.90
N PHE A 106 -2.54 6.27 14.59
CA PHE A 106 -3.06 6.32 13.23
C PHE A 106 -3.35 7.74 12.71
N ALA A 107 -3.50 8.74 13.59
CA ALA A 107 -3.86 10.10 13.17
C ALA A 107 -2.87 10.74 12.18
N PRO A 108 -1.54 10.54 12.30
CA PRO A 108 -0.59 11.04 11.31
C PRO A 108 -0.78 10.50 9.88
N LEU A 109 -1.51 9.39 9.68
CA LEU A 109 -1.82 8.87 8.34
C LEU A 109 -2.75 9.80 7.55
N PHE A 110 -3.53 10.65 8.22
CA PHE A 110 -4.31 11.70 7.55
C PHE A 110 -3.45 12.77 6.89
N SER A 111 -2.16 12.80 7.22
CA SER A 111 -1.21 13.70 6.59
C SER A 111 -0.67 13.16 5.25
N LEU A 112 -0.96 11.90 4.90
CA LEU A 112 -0.62 11.35 3.59
C LEU A 112 -1.48 12.02 2.51
N GLU A 113 -0.85 12.40 1.42
CA GLU A 113 -1.47 13.11 0.30
C GLU A 113 -1.61 12.16 -0.90
N GLY A 114 -2.17 12.63 -2.02
CA GLY A 114 -2.18 11.88 -3.27
C GLY A 114 -2.80 10.47 -3.18
N VAL A 115 -2.07 9.49 -3.71
CA VAL A 115 -2.51 8.11 -3.91
C VAL A 115 -2.45 7.33 -2.62
N GLU A 116 -1.33 7.47 -1.91
CA GLU A 116 -1.12 6.87 -0.60
C GLU A 116 -2.20 7.32 0.39
N GLY A 117 -2.60 8.61 0.37
CA GLY A 117 -3.71 9.11 1.16
C GLY A 117 -5.03 8.45 0.79
N LYS A 118 -5.37 8.38 -0.51
CA LYS A 118 -6.61 7.76 -0.97
C LYS A 118 -6.70 6.26 -0.66
N LEU A 119 -5.57 5.55 -0.68
CA LEU A 119 -5.51 4.13 -0.34
C LEU A 119 -5.62 3.90 1.17
N PHE A 120 -4.84 4.63 1.99
CA PHE A 120 -4.66 4.27 3.40
C PHE A 120 -5.47 5.09 4.41
N GLN A 121 -5.97 6.28 4.05
CA GLN A 121 -6.85 7.04 4.95
C GLN A 121 -8.15 6.27 5.29
N PRO A 122 -8.86 5.62 4.33
CA PRO A 122 -10.06 4.83 4.65
C PRO A 122 -9.77 3.69 5.64
N MET A 123 -8.59 3.08 5.54
CA MET A 123 -8.13 2.04 6.46
C MET A 123 -7.92 2.60 7.87
N ALA A 124 -7.25 3.76 7.99
CA ALA A 124 -7.03 4.42 9.28
C ALA A 124 -8.35 4.84 9.95
N VAL A 125 -9.28 5.43 9.19
CA VAL A 125 -10.62 5.81 9.69
C VAL A 125 -11.36 4.59 10.22
N SER A 126 -11.36 3.51 9.44
CA SER A 126 -12.00 2.25 9.80
C SER A 126 -11.46 1.69 11.12
N ILE A 127 -10.14 1.66 11.28
CA ILE A 127 -9.49 1.23 12.53
C ILE A 127 -9.88 2.14 13.69
N MET A 128 -9.81 3.47 13.52
CA MET A 128 -10.16 4.41 14.59
C MET A 128 -11.61 4.27 15.06
N ILE A 129 -12.56 4.13 14.13
CA ILE A 129 -13.96 3.90 14.45
C ILE A 129 -14.13 2.56 15.18
N ALA A 130 -13.48 1.50 14.70
CA ALA A 130 -13.54 0.17 15.30
C ALA A 130 -12.96 0.14 16.72
N MET A 131 -11.83 0.81 16.94
CA MET A 131 -11.21 0.95 18.25
C MET A 131 -12.07 1.78 19.20
N ALA A 132 -12.68 2.87 18.73
CA ALA A 132 -13.62 3.67 19.54
C ALA A 132 -14.86 2.84 19.95
N ALA A 133 -15.40 2.06 19.02
CA ALA A 133 -16.51 1.14 19.30
C ALA A 133 -16.11 0.00 20.25
N SER A 134 -14.91 -0.56 20.10
CA SER A 134 -14.34 -1.55 21.03
C SER A 134 -14.21 -0.98 22.44
N LEU A 135 -13.73 0.26 22.58
CA LEU A 135 -13.59 0.93 23.87
C LEU A 135 -14.95 1.08 24.57
N ALA A 136 -15.97 1.54 23.84
CA ALA A 136 -17.33 1.66 24.38
C ALA A 136 -17.87 0.29 24.83
N VAL A 137 -17.69 -0.75 24.01
CA VAL A 137 -18.10 -2.13 24.36
C VAL A 137 -17.33 -2.66 25.57
N SER A 138 -16.02 -2.42 25.64
CA SER A 138 -15.16 -2.90 26.73
C SER A 138 -15.48 -2.25 28.08
N LEU A 139 -15.78 -0.95 28.10
CA LEU A 139 -16.05 -0.23 29.36
C LEU A 139 -17.50 -0.36 29.84
N ILE A 140 -18.46 -0.52 28.92
CA ILE A 140 -19.89 -0.51 29.27
C ILE A 140 -20.47 -1.92 29.21
N VAL A 141 -20.32 -2.59 28.07
CA VAL A 141 -21.04 -3.84 27.79
C VAL A 141 -20.37 -5.03 28.48
N VAL A 142 -19.05 -5.10 28.49
CA VAL A 142 -18.32 -6.24 29.08
C VAL A 142 -18.57 -6.37 30.60
N PRO A 143 -18.46 -5.30 31.43
CA PRO A 143 -18.78 -5.39 32.85
C PRO A 143 -20.25 -5.71 33.10
N ALA A 144 -21.16 -5.14 32.30
CA ALA A 144 -22.59 -5.42 32.41
C ALA A 144 -22.89 -6.91 32.12
N LEU A 145 -22.33 -7.47 31.06
CA LEU A 145 -22.46 -8.90 30.75
C LEU A 145 -21.81 -9.77 31.83
N ALA A 146 -20.63 -9.38 32.34
CA ALA A 146 -19.98 -10.10 33.42
C ALA A 146 -20.87 -10.17 34.67
N SER A 147 -21.51 -9.07 35.06
CA SER A 147 -22.45 -9.04 36.19
C SER A 147 -23.68 -9.94 35.97
N TYR A 148 -24.10 -10.11 34.71
CA TYR A 148 -25.22 -10.98 34.36
C TYR A 148 -24.85 -12.47 34.37
N PHE A 149 -23.65 -12.83 33.88
CA PHE A 149 -23.20 -14.22 33.77
C PHE A 149 -22.58 -14.77 35.05
N PHE A 150 -21.80 -13.96 35.79
CA PHE A 150 -21.14 -14.37 37.02
C PHE A 150 -22.04 -14.08 38.23
N LYS A 151 -23.01 -14.97 38.47
CA LYS A 151 -23.93 -14.87 39.63
C LYS A 151 -23.41 -15.58 40.90
N ASN A 152 -22.51 -16.54 40.72
CA ASN A 152 -21.86 -17.29 41.81
C ASN A 152 -20.34 -17.27 41.56
N GLY A 153 -19.53 -17.27 42.63
CA GLY A 153 -18.05 -17.21 42.56
C GLY A 153 -17.42 -18.20 41.56
N VAL A 154 -16.28 -17.82 40.99
CA VAL A 154 -15.63 -18.57 39.91
C VAL A 154 -14.61 -19.58 40.46
N LYS A 155 -14.73 -20.85 40.11
CA LYS A 155 -13.66 -21.84 40.33
C LYS A 155 -12.59 -21.71 39.25
N VAL A 156 -11.39 -21.28 39.63
CA VAL A 156 -10.23 -21.23 38.73
C VAL A 156 -9.82 -22.65 38.32
N ARG A 157 -9.88 -22.94 37.02
CA ARG A 157 -9.21 -24.10 36.44
C ARG A 157 -7.87 -23.66 35.88
N THR A 158 -6.77 -24.08 36.51
CA THR A 158 -5.43 -23.81 36.00
C THR A 158 -5.15 -24.73 34.81
N SER A 159 -4.87 -24.17 33.63
CA SER A 159 -4.37 -24.95 32.50
C SER A 159 -2.96 -25.47 32.82
N PRO A 160 -2.66 -26.76 32.58
CA PRO A 160 -1.33 -27.32 32.81
C PRO A 160 -0.26 -26.65 31.95
N LEU A 161 -0.62 -26.15 30.76
CA LEU A 161 0.31 -25.43 29.88
C LEU A 161 0.71 -24.08 30.46
N VAL A 162 -0.25 -23.34 31.03
CA VAL A 162 -0.01 -22.03 31.63
C VAL A 162 0.83 -22.14 32.91
N SER A 163 0.61 -23.18 33.72
CA SER A 163 1.40 -23.38 34.95
C SER A 163 2.86 -23.75 34.65
N VAL A 164 3.13 -24.47 33.57
CA VAL A 164 4.49 -24.74 33.09
C VAL A 164 5.16 -23.45 32.61
N LEU A 165 4.46 -22.65 31.79
CA LEU A 165 4.97 -21.36 31.32
C LEU A 165 5.26 -20.39 32.48
N GLU A 166 4.38 -20.33 33.48
CA GLU A 166 4.58 -19.49 34.65
C GLU A 166 5.79 -19.93 35.48
N LYS A 167 5.96 -21.25 35.72
CA LYS A 167 7.14 -21.78 36.43
C LYS A 167 8.44 -21.48 35.68
N ALA A 168 8.44 -21.68 34.36
CA ALA A 168 9.59 -21.36 33.52
C ALA A 168 9.91 -19.85 33.54
N TYR A 169 8.88 -19.00 33.42
CA TYR A 169 9.03 -17.55 33.47
C TYR A 169 9.54 -17.07 34.83
N ARG A 170 8.98 -17.55 35.94
CA ARG A 170 9.48 -17.27 37.31
C ARG A 170 10.98 -17.59 37.44
N LEU A 171 11.42 -18.78 36.99
CA LEU A 171 12.83 -19.18 37.08
C LEU A 171 13.76 -18.33 36.20
N THR A 172 13.33 -18.04 34.98
CA THR A 172 14.11 -17.27 33.99
C THR A 172 14.17 -15.79 34.31
N LEU A 173 13.09 -15.20 34.83
CA LEU A 173 13.01 -13.81 35.24
C LEU A 173 13.95 -13.51 36.41
N VAL A 174 14.07 -14.41 37.40
CA VAL A 174 15.05 -14.25 38.49
C VAL A 174 16.48 -14.15 37.93
N LYS A 175 16.83 -15.04 36.98
CA LYS A 175 18.15 -15.00 36.31
C LYS A 175 18.34 -13.72 35.50
N ALA A 176 17.30 -13.26 34.80
CA ALA A 176 17.32 -12.03 34.01
C ALA A 176 17.53 -10.79 34.88
N MET A 177 16.83 -10.69 36.01
CA MET A 177 16.97 -9.58 36.96
C MET A 177 18.34 -9.56 37.66
N ALA A 178 18.94 -10.73 37.91
CA ALA A 178 20.29 -10.84 38.47
C ALA A 178 21.39 -10.51 37.45
N ARG A 179 21.19 -10.82 36.16
CA ARG A 179 22.19 -10.63 35.08
C ARG A 179 21.76 -9.56 34.07
N LYS A 180 21.45 -8.36 34.58
CA LYS A 180 21.03 -7.19 33.79
C LYS A 180 21.86 -6.92 32.51
N PRO A 181 23.22 -6.91 32.54
CA PRO A 181 23.99 -6.59 31.34
C PRO A 181 23.86 -7.65 30.24
N LEU A 182 23.56 -8.91 30.59
CA LEU A 182 23.36 -9.98 29.61
C LEU A 182 22.05 -9.78 28.83
N VAL A 183 20.97 -9.42 29.53
CA VAL A 183 19.66 -9.19 28.91
C VAL A 183 19.70 -7.96 28.01
N LEU A 184 20.28 -6.86 28.50
CA LEU A 184 20.42 -5.61 27.74
C LEU A 184 21.38 -5.77 26.56
N GLY A 185 22.53 -6.44 26.76
CA GLY A 185 23.48 -6.75 25.71
C GLY A 185 22.88 -7.64 24.62
N GLY A 186 22.13 -8.68 25.00
CA GLY A 186 21.41 -9.53 24.06
C GLY A 186 20.37 -8.77 23.24
N ALA A 187 19.54 -7.95 23.90
CA ALA A 187 18.57 -7.10 23.21
C ALA A 187 19.22 -6.09 22.25
N ALA A 188 20.33 -5.47 22.67
CA ALA A 188 21.08 -4.53 21.83
C ALA A 188 21.73 -5.23 20.61
N ILE A 189 22.28 -6.44 20.79
CA ILE A 189 22.84 -7.24 19.69
C ILE A 189 21.74 -7.63 18.69
N LEU A 190 20.57 -8.09 19.18
CA LEU A 190 19.45 -8.42 18.31
C LEU A 190 18.95 -7.19 17.54
N LEU A 191 18.89 -6.03 18.20
CA LEU A 191 18.55 -4.77 17.53
C LEU A 191 19.58 -4.41 16.45
N ALA A 192 20.87 -4.46 16.77
CA ALA A 192 21.93 -4.18 15.80
C ALA A 192 21.90 -5.15 14.61
N ALA A 193 21.67 -6.44 14.87
CA ALA A 193 21.53 -7.47 13.83
C ALA A 193 20.31 -7.21 12.93
N ALA A 194 19.17 -6.83 13.51
CA ALA A 194 17.98 -6.47 12.73
C ALA A 194 18.21 -5.21 11.90
N LEU A 195 18.81 -4.15 12.47
CA LEU A 195 19.14 -2.92 11.73
C LEU A 195 20.11 -3.18 10.58
N LEU A 196 21.00 -4.17 10.70
CA LEU A 196 21.92 -4.56 9.62
C LEU A 196 21.20 -5.26 8.45
N LEU A 197 19.99 -5.79 8.65
CA LEU A 197 19.14 -6.34 7.59
C LEU A 197 18.37 -5.27 6.81
N LEU A 198 18.19 -4.06 7.36
CA LEU A 198 17.42 -2.99 6.69
C LEU A 198 17.91 -2.66 5.27
N PRO A 199 19.21 -2.50 5.00
CA PRO A 199 19.69 -2.23 3.64
C PRO A 199 19.44 -3.38 2.65
N ARG A 200 19.12 -4.59 3.12
CA ARG A 200 18.88 -5.79 2.29
C ARG A 200 17.41 -6.06 2.01
N LEU A 201 16.48 -5.34 2.64
CA LEU A 201 15.05 -5.56 2.51
C LEU A 201 14.47 -5.04 1.20
N GLY A 202 15.18 -4.18 0.46
CA GLY A 202 14.63 -3.52 -0.72
C GLY A 202 13.48 -2.55 -0.38
N THR A 203 13.09 -1.73 -1.36
CA THR A 203 11.99 -0.77 -1.18
C THR A 203 11.06 -0.70 -2.39
N GLU A 204 9.77 -0.56 -2.12
CA GLU A 204 8.72 -0.38 -3.14
C GLU A 204 7.63 0.57 -2.62
N PHE A 205 6.73 1.05 -3.49
CA PHE A 205 5.59 1.87 -3.06
C PHE A 205 4.51 1.02 -2.39
N VAL A 206 3.87 0.16 -3.18
CA VAL A 206 2.82 -0.79 -2.80
C VAL A 206 3.08 -2.04 -3.64
N PRO A 207 2.94 -3.26 -3.07
CA PRO A 207 3.01 -4.49 -3.85
C PRO A 207 2.02 -4.47 -5.01
N GLU A 208 2.37 -5.07 -6.13
CA GLU A 208 1.46 -5.22 -7.26
C GLU A 208 0.27 -6.10 -6.83
N LEU A 209 -0.97 -5.61 -7.03
CA LEU A 209 -2.17 -6.38 -6.71
C LEU A 209 -2.46 -7.36 -7.83
N GLU A 210 -2.85 -8.58 -7.51
CA GLU A 210 -3.33 -9.54 -8.51
C GLU A 210 -4.81 -9.31 -8.82
N GLU A 211 -5.13 -8.96 -10.07
CA GLU A 211 -6.49 -8.65 -10.54
C GLU A 211 -7.19 -9.87 -11.17
N GLY A 212 -6.45 -10.97 -11.43
CA GLY A 212 -6.97 -12.15 -12.14
C GLY A 212 -7.19 -11.93 -13.64
N THR A 213 -6.67 -10.82 -14.18
CA THR A 213 -6.72 -10.49 -15.61
C THR A 213 -5.39 -9.86 -16.03
N ILE A 214 -5.02 -10.02 -17.30
CA ILE A 214 -3.83 -9.39 -17.88
C ILE A 214 -4.29 -8.34 -18.89
N ASN A 215 -3.63 -7.20 -18.88
CA ASN A 215 -3.71 -6.20 -19.94
C ASN A 215 -2.41 -6.25 -20.74
N LEU A 216 -2.48 -6.63 -22.01
CA LEU A 216 -1.35 -6.66 -22.92
C LEU A 216 -1.48 -5.53 -23.93
N ARG A 217 -0.46 -4.68 -24.02
CA ARG A 217 -0.35 -3.70 -25.11
C ARG A 217 0.64 -4.21 -26.15
N ALA A 218 0.15 -4.34 -27.38
CA ALA A 218 0.96 -4.62 -28.55
C ALA A 218 1.02 -3.37 -29.44
N THR A 219 2.18 -2.72 -29.50
CA THR A 219 2.38 -1.53 -30.34
C THR A 219 3.01 -1.94 -31.67
N LEU A 220 2.31 -1.66 -32.77
CA LEU A 220 2.80 -1.85 -34.14
C LEU A 220 3.75 -0.71 -34.54
N ALA A 221 4.33 -0.82 -35.74
CA ALA A 221 5.10 0.27 -36.33
C ALA A 221 4.27 1.57 -36.40
N PRO A 222 4.88 2.76 -36.23
CA PRO A 222 4.16 4.04 -36.23
C PRO A 222 3.33 4.29 -37.49
N SER A 223 3.76 3.77 -38.64
CA SER A 223 3.09 3.93 -39.93
C SER A 223 2.04 2.85 -40.22
N SER A 224 1.73 1.95 -39.29
CA SER A 224 0.72 0.91 -39.48
C SER A 224 -0.68 1.51 -39.60
N SER A 225 -1.46 1.05 -40.58
CA SER A 225 -2.83 1.53 -40.77
C SER A 225 -3.80 0.85 -39.81
N LEU A 226 -4.99 1.45 -39.66
CA LEU A 226 -6.08 0.84 -38.89
C LEU A 226 -6.50 -0.50 -39.52
N GLU A 227 -6.51 -0.63 -40.85
CA GLU A 227 -6.82 -1.92 -41.48
C GLU A 227 -5.80 -3.00 -41.07
N THR A 228 -4.50 -2.67 -41.08
CA THR A 228 -3.47 -3.61 -40.60
C THR A 228 -3.67 -3.99 -39.13
N ALA A 229 -4.01 -3.04 -38.27
CA ALA A 229 -4.28 -3.34 -36.86
C ALA A 229 -5.49 -4.27 -36.68
N VAL A 230 -6.55 -4.07 -37.47
CA VAL A 230 -7.76 -4.92 -37.48
C VAL A 230 -7.45 -6.33 -37.99
N ASP A 231 -6.52 -6.48 -38.95
CA ASP A 231 -6.10 -7.78 -39.45
C ASP A 231 -5.19 -8.53 -38.45
N VAL A 232 -4.33 -7.80 -37.73
CA VAL A 232 -3.37 -8.37 -36.77
C VAL A 232 -4.04 -8.74 -35.44
N ALA A 233 -5.02 -7.96 -34.96
CA ALA A 233 -5.64 -8.18 -33.66
C ALA A 233 -6.20 -9.62 -33.46
N PRO A 234 -7.01 -10.19 -34.38
CA PRO A 234 -7.54 -11.54 -34.23
C PRO A 234 -6.45 -12.62 -34.21
N LEU A 235 -5.31 -12.39 -34.88
CA LEU A 235 -4.18 -13.32 -34.88
C LEU A 235 -3.56 -13.40 -33.48
N LEU A 236 -3.30 -12.24 -32.86
CA LEU A 236 -2.77 -12.18 -31.50
C LEU A 236 -3.77 -12.77 -30.48
N GLU A 237 -5.06 -12.45 -30.62
CA GLU A 237 -6.13 -13.03 -29.78
C GLU A 237 -6.15 -14.56 -29.87
N SER A 238 -6.08 -15.12 -31.08
CA SER A 238 -6.11 -16.57 -31.28
C SER A 238 -4.92 -17.29 -30.63
N MET A 239 -3.72 -16.70 -30.71
CA MET A 239 -2.52 -17.27 -30.10
C MET A 239 -2.57 -17.21 -28.57
N LEU A 240 -3.20 -16.19 -28.00
CA LEU A 240 -3.43 -16.07 -26.57
C LEU A 240 -4.51 -17.04 -26.08
N LEU A 241 -5.56 -17.28 -26.88
CA LEU A 241 -6.62 -18.24 -26.56
C LEU A 241 -6.18 -19.71 -26.59
N GLU A 242 -5.03 -20.01 -27.21
CA GLU A 242 -4.44 -21.35 -27.15
C GLU A 242 -3.91 -21.73 -25.76
N PHE A 243 -3.66 -20.74 -24.88
CA PHE A 243 -3.28 -21.02 -23.50
C PHE A 243 -4.51 -21.52 -22.70
N PRO A 244 -4.45 -22.69 -22.06
CA PRO A 244 -5.59 -23.27 -21.36
C PRO A 244 -6.06 -22.42 -20.17
N GLU A 245 -5.20 -21.52 -19.65
CA GLU A 245 -5.50 -20.57 -18.59
C GLU A 245 -6.42 -19.41 -19.06
N VAL A 246 -6.46 -19.12 -20.37
CA VAL A 246 -7.17 -17.96 -20.91
C VAL A 246 -8.65 -18.30 -21.17
N THR A 247 -9.54 -17.45 -20.67
CA THR A 247 -11.00 -17.56 -20.86
C THR A 247 -11.49 -16.72 -22.03
N TYR A 248 -10.93 -15.52 -22.20
CA TYR A 248 -11.19 -14.63 -23.32
C TYR A 248 -9.96 -13.76 -23.60
N ALA A 249 -9.81 -13.35 -24.86
CA ALA A 249 -8.89 -12.32 -25.29
C ALA A 249 -9.69 -11.33 -26.15
N SER A 250 -9.66 -10.04 -25.80
CA SER A 250 -10.43 -9.01 -26.51
C SER A 250 -9.59 -7.76 -26.73
N THR A 251 -9.48 -7.34 -27.99
CA THR A 251 -8.65 -6.21 -28.38
C THR A 251 -9.45 -4.91 -28.55
N LYS A 252 -8.94 -3.83 -27.99
CA LYS A 252 -9.30 -2.45 -28.30
C LYS A 252 -8.20 -1.82 -29.14
N ILE A 253 -8.53 -1.35 -30.34
CA ILE A 253 -7.58 -0.71 -31.26
C ILE A 253 -7.76 0.81 -31.17
N GLY A 254 -6.67 1.53 -30.89
CA GLY A 254 -6.71 2.98 -30.72
C GLY A 254 -7.66 3.42 -29.61
N ARG A 255 -8.51 4.40 -29.90
CA ARG A 255 -9.37 5.07 -28.91
C ARG A 255 -10.85 4.80 -29.13
N ALA A 256 -11.61 4.85 -28.03
CA ALA A 256 -13.07 4.87 -28.10
C ALA A 256 -13.59 6.21 -28.64
N GLU A 257 -14.80 6.22 -29.23
CA GLU A 257 -15.45 7.46 -29.69
C GLU A 257 -15.71 8.45 -28.55
N ILE A 258 -16.05 7.92 -27.38
CA ILE A 258 -16.27 8.68 -26.14
C ILE A 258 -15.17 8.29 -25.16
N GLY A 259 -14.39 9.27 -24.71
CA GLY A 259 -13.33 9.06 -23.72
C GLY A 259 -12.14 10.00 -23.91
N GLY A 260 -11.29 10.06 -22.88
CA GLY A 260 -10.06 10.88 -22.89
C GLY A 260 -8.81 10.17 -23.42
N ASP A 261 -8.92 8.90 -23.85
CA ASP A 261 -7.78 8.08 -24.29
C ASP A 261 -7.20 8.62 -25.62
N PRO A 262 -5.94 9.08 -25.66
CA PRO A 262 -5.30 9.61 -26.86
C PRO A 262 -4.61 8.50 -27.69
N GLU A 263 -5.12 7.27 -27.64
CA GLU A 263 -4.43 6.12 -28.22
C GLU A 263 -4.43 6.13 -29.76
N PRO A 264 -3.26 5.97 -30.40
CA PRO A 264 -3.15 5.88 -31.85
C PRO A 264 -3.63 4.51 -32.37
N VAL A 265 -3.99 4.45 -33.65
CA VAL A 265 -4.53 3.23 -34.28
C VAL A 265 -3.53 2.09 -34.39
N ASN A 266 -2.22 2.36 -34.27
CA ASN A 266 -1.16 1.35 -34.29
C ASN A 266 -0.96 0.66 -32.93
N ASN A 267 -1.75 0.99 -31.90
CA ASN A 267 -1.65 0.40 -30.57
C ASN A 267 -2.89 -0.45 -30.28
N LEU A 268 -2.64 -1.73 -30.00
CA LEU A 268 -3.63 -2.75 -29.67
C LEU A 268 -3.58 -3.01 -28.17
N GLU A 269 -4.68 -2.72 -27.47
CA GLU A 269 -4.85 -3.03 -26.05
C GLU A 269 -5.70 -4.30 -25.91
N ILE A 270 -5.08 -5.41 -25.53
CA ILE A 270 -5.68 -6.74 -25.45
C ILE A 270 -5.98 -7.06 -23.98
N PHE A 271 -7.26 -7.21 -23.67
CA PHE A 271 -7.74 -7.66 -22.36
C PHE A 271 -7.84 -9.18 -22.34
N ILE A 272 -7.11 -9.80 -21.42
CA ILE A 272 -6.99 -11.25 -21.29
C ILE A 272 -7.61 -11.66 -19.96
N GLY A 273 -8.73 -12.38 -20.02
CA GLY A 273 -9.36 -12.96 -18.85
C GLY A 273 -8.73 -14.30 -18.50
N LEU A 274 -8.37 -14.52 -17.23
CA LEU A 274 -7.76 -15.77 -16.78
C LEU A 274 -8.72 -16.61 -15.95
N LYS A 275 -8.53 -17.92 -15.99
CA LYS A 275 -9.13 -18.84 -15.03
C LYS A 275 -8.55 -18.61 -13.63
N PRO A 276 -9.24 -19.05 -12.56
CA PRO A 276 -8.66 -19.13 -11.23
C PRO A 276 -7.29 -19.83 -11.24
N THR A 277 -6.34 -19.33 -10.45
CA THR A 277 -4.93 -19.80 -10.44
C THR A 277 -4.76 -21.27 -10.09
N ASP A 278 -5.71 -21.85 -9.37
CA ASP A 278 -5.76 -23.27 -9.01
C ASP A 278 -6.11 -24.21 -10.18
N GLU A 279 -6.62 -23.67 -11.28
CA GLU A 279 -6.93 -24.42 -12.52
C GLU A 279 -5.82 -24.33 -13.57
N TRP A 280 -4.70 -23.67 -13.27
CA TRP A 280 -3.61 -23.44 -14.23
C TRP A 280 -2.78 -24.71 -14.45
N THR A 281 -2.28 -24.86 -15.68
CA THR A 281 -1.56 -26.08 -16.11
C THR A 281 -0.18 -25.80 -16.70
N SER A 282 -0.01 -24.63 -17.31
CA SER A 282 1.18 -24.25 -18.09
C SER A 282 2.17 -23.42 -17.28
N ALA A 283 1.71 -22.76 -16.22
CA ALA A 283 2.50 -21.88 -15.37
C ALA A 283 1.95 -21.89 -13.93
N ASP A 284 2.82 -21.66 -12.94
CA ASP A 284 2.43 -21.64 -11.53
C ASP A 284 1.96 -20.25 -11.06
N ASN A 285 2.33 -19.19 -11.78
CA ASN A 285 1.99 -17.82 -11.44
C ASN A 285 1.89 -16.91 -12.69
N ARG A 286 1.28 -15.73 -12.51
CA ARG A 286 1.05 -14.77 -13.59
C ARG A 286 2.32 -14.40 -14.33
N LEU A 287 3.43 -14.22 -13.62
CA LEU A 287 4.70 -13.80 -14.19
C LEU A 287 5.28 -14.84 -15.15
N GLU A 288 5.20 -16.12 -14.79
CA GLU A 288 5.58 -17.23 -15.67
C GLU A 288 4.66 -17.33 -16.88
N LEU A 289 3.35 -17.18 -16.69
CA LEU A 289 2.39 -17.19 -17.79
C LEU A 289 2.65 -16.04 -18.76
N GLN A 290 2.96 -14.84 -18.26
CA GLN A 290 3.33 -13.67 -19.07
C GLN A 290 4.61 -13.94 -19.87
N ALA A 291 5.63 -14.55 -19.27
CA ALA A 291 6.86 -14.90 -19.98
C ALA A 291 6.60 -15.90 -21.12
N LEU A 292 5.73 -16.90 -20.91
CA LEU A 292 5.33 -17.84 -21.96
C LEU A 292 4.51 -17.16 -23.07
N MET A 293 3.64 -16.21 -22.71
CA MET A 293 2.90 -15.40 -23.68
C MET A 293 3.84 -14.51 -24.49
N GLU A 294 4.82 -13.87 -23.84
CA GLU A 294 5.86 -13.06 -24.48
C GLU A 294 6.64 -13.89 -25.50
N GLU A 295 7.21 -15.03 -25.10
CA GLU A 295 7.96 -15.95 -25.98
C GLU A 295 7.13 -16.38 -27.21
N LYS A 296 5.83 -16.64 -27.00
CA LYS A 296 4.93 -17.02 -28.09
C LYS A 296 4.67 -15.89 -29.08
N LEU A 297 4.56 -14.66 -28.58
CA LEU A 297 4.27 -13.48 -29.39
C LEU A 297 5.52 -12.87 -30.04
N GLU A 298 6.72 -13.13 -29.51
CA GLU A 298 8.01 -12.72 -30.08
C GLU A 298 8.26 -13.25 -31.51
N GLN A 299 7.46 -14.22 -31.98
CA GLN A 299 7.48 -14.70 -33.36
C GLN A 299 7.15 -13.59 -34.39
N PHE A 300 6.50 -12.50 -33.97
CA PHE A 300 6.22 -11.34 -34.82
C PHE A 300 7.29 -10.25 -34.66
N PRO A 301 8.23 -10.12 -35.61
CA PRO A 301 9.27 -9.12 -35.52
C PRO A 301 8.67 -7.71 -35.57
N GLY A 302 9.10 -6.85 -34.65
CA GLY A 302 8.73 -5.44 -34.61
C GLY A 302 7.50 -5.09 -33.77
N LEU A 303 6.89 -6.06 -33.08
CA LEU A 303 5.91 -5.78 -32.03
C LEU A 303 6.63 -5.35 -30.75
N LEU A 304 6.18 -4.24 -30.16
CA LEU A 304 6.55 -3.88 -28.79
C LEU A 304 5.44 -4.37 -27.86
N LEU A 305 5.78 -5.32 -26.99
CA LEU A 305 4.86 -5.91 -26.03
C LEU A 305 5.09 -5.27 -24.65
N ASN A 306 4.01 -4.94 -23.97
CA ASN A 306 4.03 -4.47 -22.60
C ASN A 306 2.91 -5.15 -21.80
N PHE A 307 3.29 -5.89 -20.76
CA PHE A 307 2.37 -6.62 -19.92
C PHE A 307 2.06 -5.84 -18.64
N SER A 308 0.79 -5.80 -18.27
CA SER A 308 0.30 -5.16 -17.06
C SER A 308 -1.06 -5.76 -16.68
N GLN A 309 -1.84 -5.06 -15.86
CA GLN A 309 -3.18 -5.42 -15.45
C GLN A 309 -4.12 -4.22 -15.63
N PRO A 310 -5.42 -4.41 -15.92
CA PRO A 310 -6.30 -3.31 -16.30
C PRO A 310 -6.38 -2.15 -15.29
N ILE A 311 -6.53 -2.42 -14.00
CA ILE A 311 -6.61 -1.37 -12.97
C ILE A 311 -5.22 -0.77 -12.77
N ALA A 312 -4.17 -1.58 -12.65
CA ALA A 312 -2.79 -1.13 -12.49
C ALA A 312 -2.36 -0.19 -13.62
N THR A 313 -2.56 -0.57 -14.88
CA THR A 313 -2.24 0.28 -16.06
C THR A 313 -2.96 1.63 -15.98
N ARG A 314 -4.25 1.63 -15.62
CA ARG A 314 -5.04 2.87 -15.57
C ARG A 314 -4.65 3.76 -14.41
N VAL A 315 -4.32 3.17 -13.26
CA VAL A 315 -3.78 3.91 -12.13
C VAL A 315 -2.43 4.53 -12.51
N ASP A 316 -1.50 3.76 -13.07
CA ASP A 316 -0.18 4.25 -13.48
C ASP A 316 -0.28 5.38 -14.52
N GLU A 317 -1.17 5.21 -15.51
CA GLU A 317 -1.42 6.21 -16.55
C GLU A 317 -2.01 7.51 -15.98
N LEU A 318 -2.99 7.41 -15.07
CA LEU A 318 -3.60 8.58 -14.42
C LEU A 318 -2.62 9.34 -13.52
N LEU A 319 -1.67 8.63 -12.92
CA LEU A 319 -0.74 9.22 -11.95
C LEU A 319 0.49 9.82 -12.60
N SER A 320 1.08 9.11 -13.56
CA SER A 320 2.38 9.47 -14.12
C SER A 320 2.30 9.93 -15.58
N GLY A 321 1.15 9.70 -16.24
CA GLY A 321 0.99 9.86 -17.69
C GLY A 321 1.67 8.76 -18.50
N VAL A 322 2.17 7.71 -17.84
CA VAL A 322 2.95 6.60 -18.41
C VAL A 322 2.33 5.29 -17.96
N LYS A 323 2.37 4.28 -18.83
CA LYS A 323 1.66 3.00 -18.67
C LYS A 323 2.56 1.89 -18.11
N ALA A 324 3.58 2.27 -17.37
CA ALA A 324 4.57 1.38 -16.81
C ALA A 324 4.94 1.86 -15.41
N GLN A 325 5.47 0.97 -14.58
CA GLN A 325 5.82 1.30 -13.20
C GLN A 325 6.94 2.34 -13.12
N LEU A 326 7.91 2.28 -14.04
CA LEU A 326 9.00 3.25 -14.18
C LEU A 326 8.88 4.05 -15.46
N ALA A 327 9.13 5.35 -15.33
CA ALA A 327 9.18 6.29 -16.44
C ALA A 327 10.48 7.10 -16.39
N VAL A 328 11.47 6.73 -17.20
CA VAL A 328 12.67 7.56 -17.40
C VAL A 328 12.31 8.65 -18.40
N LYS A 329 12.04 9.85 -17.90
CA LYS A 329 11.63 11.03 -18.68
C LYS A 329 12.87 11.80 -19.13
N LEU A 330 13.11 11.85 -20.43
CA LEU A 330 14.14 12.70 -21.04
C LEU A 330 13.48 13.97 -21.59
N PHE A 331 13.88 15.12 -21.06
CA PHE A 331 13.40 16.44 -21.45
C PHE A 331 14.39 17.14 -22.38
N GLY A 332 13.86 17.94 -23.31
CA GLY A 332 14.69 18.73 -24.21
C GLY A 332 13.92 19.42 -25.33
N PRO A 333 14.53 20.40 -26.02
CA PRO A 333 13.83 21.18 -27.04
C PRO A 333 13.72 20.49 -28.41
N ASP A 334 14.67 19.64 -28.80
CA ASP A 334 14.75 19.04 -30.14
C ASP A 334 14.34 17.56 -30.15
N LEU A 335 13.35 17.20 -31.00
CA LEU A 335 12.81 15.84 -31.05
C LEU A 335 13.82 14.81 -31.58
N ASN A 336 14.67 15.18 -32.55
CA ASN A 336 15.65 14.26 -33.12
C ASN A 336 16.77 13.97 -32.11
N MET A 337 17.15 14.95 -31.29
CA MET A 337 18.07 14.75 -30.18
C MET A 337 17.44 13.87 -29.10
N LEU A 338 16.18 14.10 -28.76
CA LEU A 338 15.44 13.25 -27.82
C LEU A 338 15.36 11.80 -28.31
N ALA A 339 15.11 11.56 -29.60
CA ALA A 339 15.06 10.22 -30.18
C ALA A 339 16.41 9.51 -30.05
N ARG A 340 17.50 10.16 -30.46
CA ARG A 340 18.85 9.57 -30.37
C ARG A 340 19.26 9.27 -28.94
N LYS A 341 19.14 10.25 -28.05
CA LYS A 341 19.52 10.08 -26.63
C LYS A 341 18.59 9.13 -25.89
N GLY A 342 17.30 9.12 -26.24
CA GLY A 342 16.33 8.18 -25.69
C GLY A 342 16.66 6.73 -26.07
N GLN A 343 17.06 6.47 -27.33
CA GLN A 343 17.52 5.14 -27.76
C GLN A 343 18.83 4.71 -27.06
N GLU A 344 19.78 5.65 -26.89
CA GLU A 344 21.00 5.37 -26.11
C GLU A 344 20.66 4.98 -24.66
N ILE A 345 19.72 5.69 -24.02
CA ILE A 345 19.24 5.38 -22.67
C ILE A 345 18.52 4.02 -22.63
N GLU A 346 17.61 3.75 -23.57
CA GLU A 346 16.89 2.48 -23.69
C GLU A 346 17.87 1.30 -23.76
N GLN A 347 18.86 1.37 -24.64
CA GLN A 347 19.88 0.33 -24.78
C GLN A 347 20.74 0.16 -23.53
N ALA A 348 21.06 1.26 -22.85
CA ALA A 348 21.85 1.23 -21.62
C ALA A 348 21.11 0.56 -20.45
N ILE A 349 19.79 0.76 -20.36
CA ILE A 349 18.98 0.23 -19.25
C ILE A 349 18.37 -1.14 -19.52
N ARG A 350 18.26 -1.57 -20.79
CA ARG A 350 17.63 -2.86 -21.18
C ARG A 350 18.28 -4.10 -20.54
N ASN A 351 19.58 -4.03 -20.23
CA ASN A 351 20.33 -5.14 -19.62
C ASN A 351 20.44 -5.04 -18.09
N ILE A 352 19.73 -4.11 -17.46
CA ILE A 352 19.72 -3.99 -16.00
C ILE A 352 18.86 -5.12 -15.43
N GLU A 353 19.45 -5.89 -14.51
CA GLU A 353 18.74 -6.95 -13.82
C GLU A 353 17.53 -6.37 -13.08
N GLY A 354 16.34 -6.93 -13.36
CA GLY A 354 15.08 -6.49 -12.78
C GLY A 354 14.29 -5.47 -13.61
N ALA A 355 14.88 -4.88 -14.66
CA ALA A 355 14.15 -4.06 -15.63
C ALA A 355 13.59 -4.95 -16.75
N ARG A 356 12.26 -4.94 -16.93
CA ARG A 356 11.52 -5.67 -17.96
C ARG A 356 10.74 -4.72 -18.85
N ASP A 357 10.36 -5.18 -20.04
CA ASP A 357 9.59 -4.43 -21.03
C ASP A 357 10.18 -3.03 -21.31
N VAL A 358 11.51 -2.93 -21.31
CA VAL A 358 12.20 -1.66 -21.52
C VAL A 358 11.97 -1.21 -22.96
N ALA A 359 11.24 -0.11 -23.13
CA ALA A 359 10.90 0.42 -24.43
C ALA A 359 10.79 1.95 -24.41
N MET A 360 11.38 2.60 -25.42
CA MET A 360 11.17 4.03 -25.65
C MET A 360 9.83 4.27 -26.36
N GLU A 361 9.13 5.35 -26.00
CA GLU A 361 8.00 5.83 -26.77
C GLU A 361 8.38 6.15 -28.23
N GLN A 362 7.51 5.77 -29.16
CA GLN A 362 7.68 6.08 -30.57
C GLN A 362 7.49 7.58 -30.82
N ILE A 363 8.58 8.26 -31.19
CA ILE A 363 8.59 9.72 -31.49
C ILE A 363 9.02 10.05 -32.91
N GLU A 364 9.38 9.06 -33.73
CA GLU A 364 9.73 9.19 -35.14
C GLU A 364 9.20 7.99 -35.93
N GLY A 365 9.19 8.10 -37.26
CA GLY A 365 8.89 6.97 -38.16
C GLY A 365 7.46 6.92 -38.68
N GLU A 366 6.62 7.93 -38.40
CA GLU A 366 5.32 8.04 -39.04
C GLU A 366 5.47 8.58 -40.46
N SER A 367 4.91 7.87 -41.44
CA SER A 367 4.94 8.30 -42.84
C SER A 367 3.83 9.32 -43.09
N GLN A 368 4.20 10.58 -43.36
CA GLN A 368 3.27 11.68 -43.59
C GLN A 368 3.32 12.15 -45.04
N LEU A 369 2.15 12.34 -45.64
CA LEU A 369 2.03 13.00 -46.95
C LEU A 369 2.03 14.52 -46.75
N VAL A 370 3.14 15.18 -47.06
CA VAL A 370 3.33 16.61 -46.88
C VAL A 370 3.04 17.34 -48.18
N ILE A 371 2.03 18.22 -48.15
CA ILE A 371 1.67 19.10 -49.26
C ILE A 371 2.16 20.51 -48.94
N ARG A 372 3.25 20.95 -49.57
CA ARG A 372 3.84 22.28 -49.37
C ARG A 372 3.46 23.24 -50.50
N PRO A 373 2.59 24.22 -50.26
CA PRO A 373 2.20 25.18 -51.28
C PRO A 373 3.37 26.06 -51.70
N ASN A 374 3.62 26.16 -53.00
CA ASN A 374 4.64 27.03 -53.55
C ASN A 374 4.06 28.43 -53.79
N ARG A 375 4.30 29.33 -52.84
CA ARG A 375 3.79 30.72 -52.88
C ARG A 375 4.12 31.44 -54.20
N ARG A 376 5.27 31.16 -54.82
CA ARG A 376 5.65 31.77 -56.10
C ARG A 376 4.77 31.27 -57.25
N GLN A 377 4.52 29.96 -57.32
CA GLN A 377 3.64 29.40 -58.35
C GLN A 377 2.19 29.84 -58.13
N LEU A 378 1.70 29.80 -56.89
CA LEU A 378 0.36 30.29 -56.53
C LEU A 378 0.11 31.73 -56.98
N SER A 379 1.09 32.63 -56.75
CA SER A 379 0.97 34.04 -57.15
C SER A 379 0.78 34.24 -58.66
N ARG A 380 1.32 33.35 -59.50
CA ARG A 380 1.17 33.42 -60.97
C ARG A 380 -0.26 33.12 -61.43
N TYR A 381 -0.98 32.31 -60.66
CA TYR A 381 -2.36 31.94 -60.94
C TYR A 381 -3.38 32.72 -60.09
N GLY A 382 -2.92 33.68 -59.28
CA GLY A 382 -3.77 34.45 -58.39
C GLY A 382 -4.40 33.62 -57.26
N LEU A 383 -3.83 32.46 -56.92
CA LEU A 383 -4.33 31.57 -55.88
C LEU A 383 -3.72 31.92 -54.51
N ALA A 384 -4.54 31.83 -53.46
CA ALA A 384 -4.10 31.92 -52.08
C ALA A 384 -3.66 30.55 -51.54
N VAL A 385 -2.85 30.56 -50.48
CA VAL A 385 -2.50 29.32 -49.74
C VAL A 385 -3.76 28.65 -49.17
N GLY A 386 -4.76 29.46 -48.78
CA GLY A 386 -6.05 28.98 -48.28
C GLY A 386 -6.81 28.13 -49.29
N ASP A 387 -6.72 28.45 -50.58
CA ASP A 387 -7.42 27.71 -51.64
C ASP A 387 -6.88 26.29 -51.77
N VAL A 388 -5.55 26.14 -51.72
CA VAL A 388 -4.88 24.82 -51.69
C VAL A 388 -5.27 24.04 -50.44
N MET A 389 -5.20 24.69 -49.27
CA MET A 389 -5.51 24.04 -48.00
C MET A 389 -6.98 23.62 -47.90
N ALA A 390 -7.91 24.37 -48.50
CA ALA A 390 -9.32 24.00 -48.58
C ALA A 390 -9.52 22.74 -49.42
N VAL A 391 -8.86 22.61 -50.57
CA VAL A 391 -8.93 21.38 -51.39
C VAL A 391 -8.35 20.17 -50.67
N VAL A 392 -7.27 20.34 -49.92
CA VAL A 392 -6.70 19.27 -49.09
C VAL A 392 -7.68 18.88 -47.97
N ARG A 393 -8.19 19.85 -47.21
CA ARG A 393 -9.11 19.61 -46.10
C ARG A 393 -10.43 18.98 -46.58
N ASP A 394 -11.10 19.61 -47.52
CA ASP A 394 -12.46 19.23 -47.94
C ASP A 394 -12.44 18.10 -48.98
N GLY A 395 -11.36 18.01 -49.77
CA GLY A 395 -11.20 16.97 -50.79
C GLY A 395 -10.62 15.67 -50.24
N LEU A 396 -9.47 15.74 -49.55
CA LEU A 396 -8.80 14.56 -49.00
C LEU A 396 -9.35 14.19 -47.62
N GLY A 397 -9.54 15.15 -46.72
CA GLY A 397 -10.14 14.91 -45.40
C GLY A 397 -11.64 14.62 -45.50
N GLY A 398 -12.33 15.37 -46.37
CA GLY A 398 -13.78 15.36 -46.51
C GLY A 398 -14.44 16.39 -45.59
N SER A 399 -15.69 16.72 -45.89
CA SER A 399 -16.48 17.70 -45.13
C SER A 399 -17.90 17.23 -44.93
N THR A 400 -18.52 17.62 -43.81
CA THR A 400 -19.95 17.39 -43.58
C THR A 400 -20.77 18.39 -44.40
N ALA A 401 -21.67 17.87 -45.23
CA ALA A 401 -22.57 18.66 -46.06
C ALA A 401 -23.96 18.88 -45.41
N GLY A 402 -24.21 18.23 -44.27
CA GLY A 402 -25.48 18.30 -43.56
C GLY A 402 -25.72 17.04 -42.73
N GLN A 403 -26.89 16.93 -42.11
CA GLN A 403 -27.28 15.78 -41.32
C GLN A 403 -28.61 15.22 -41.81
N ILE A 404 -28.70 13.88 -41.87
CA ILE A 404 -29.96 13.16 -41.99
C ILE A 404 -30.49 12.96 -40.57
N ILE A 405 -31.73 13.39 -40.33
CA ILE A 405 -32.41 13.24 -39.04
C ILE A 405 -33.44 12.12 -39.17
N ASN A 406 -33.27 11.04 -38.43
CA ASN A 406 -34.19 9.91 -38.37
C ASN A 406 -34.69 9.74 -36.94
N GLY A 407 -35.79 10.42 -36.59
CA GLY A 407 -36.27 10.48 -35.21
C GLY A 407 -35.25 11.16 -34.29
N ASN A 408 -34.69 10.39 -33.35
CA ASN A 408 -33.64 10.86 -32.43
C ASN A 408 -32.21 10.62 -32.96
N GLU A 409 -32.05 9.85 -34.04
CA GLU A 409 -30.76 9.57 -34.66
C GLU A 409 -30.35 10.70 -35.61
N ARG A 410 -29.05 11.01 -35.62
CA ARG A 410 -28.46 12.02 -36.50
C ARG A 410 -27.26 11.40 -37.21
N TYR A 411 -27.27 11.45 -38.53
CA TYR A 411 -26.19 10.92 -39.36
C TYR A 411 -25.59 12.04 -40.21
N ASP A 412 -24.27 12.21 -40.17
CA ASP A 412 -23.59 13.19 -41.02
C ASP A 412 -23.56 12.72 -42.48
N ILE A 413 -23.87 13.63 -43.40
CA ILE A 413 -23.67 13.45 -44.84
C ILE A 413 -22.24 13.88 -45.15
N TYR A 414 -21.37 12.93 -45.43
CA TYR A 414 -19.94 13.21 -45.66
C TYR A 414 -19.63 13.30 -47.15
N VAL A 415 -19.07 14.43 -47.60
CA VAL A 415 -18.62 14.66 -48.98
C VAL A 415 -17.10 14.63 -49.03
N ARG A 416 -16.56 13.80 -49.92
CA ARG A 416 -15.12 13.58 -50.07
C ARG A 416 -14.80 13.17 -51.52
N ILE A 417 -13.60 13.46 -51.99
CA ILE A 417 -13.14 12.99 -53.31
C ILE A 417 -13.15 11.46 -53.36
N ALA A 418 -13.57 10.91 -54.50
CA ALA A 418 -13.63 9.47 -54.72
C ALA A 418 -12.26 8.82 -54.52
N LYS A 419 -12.25 7.62 -53.90
CA LYS A 419 -11.04 6.90 -53.47
C LYS A 419 -9.92 6.85 -54.53
N PRO A 420 -10.18 6.55 -55.83
CA PRO A 420 -9.12 6.43 -56.84
C PRO A 420 -8.26 7.70 -57.03
N PHE A 421 -8.80 8.89 -56.80
CA PHE A 421 -8.06 10.16 -56.97
C PHE A 421 -7.26 10.58 -55.74
N ARG A 422 -7.24 9.75 -54.68
CA ARG A 422 -6.59 10.04 -53.40
C ARG A 422 -5.88 8.83 -52.78
N MET A 423 -5.58 7.81 -53.59
CA MET A 423 -4.86 6.62 -53.13
C MET A 423 -3.34 6.84 -53.07
N ASP A 424 -2.82 7.67 -53.97
CA ASP A 424 -1.38 7.85 -54.14
C ASP A 424 -1.02 9.34 -54.38
N PRO A 425 0.26 9.71 -54.17
CA PRO A 425 0.71 11.08 -54.36
C PRO A 425 0.47 11.66 -55.77
N GLN A 426 0.50 10.84 -56.83
CA GLN A 426 0.29 11.32 -58.19
C GLN A 426 -1.19 11.64 -58.43
N GLY A 427 -2.10 10.77 -57.98
CA GLY A 427 -3.54 11.05 -58.03
C GLY A 427 -3.91 12.36 -57.31
N ILE A 428 -3.26 12.63 -56.18
CA ILE A 428 -3.43 13.89 -55.43
C ILE A 428 -2.82 15.08 -56.19
N ALA A 429 -1.66 14.89 -56.84
CA ALA A 429 -1.03 15.93 -57.64
C ALA A 429 -1.87 16.37 -58.84
N ASP A 430 -2.66 15.46 -59.42
CA ASP A 430 -3.52 15.72 -60.57
C ASP A 430 -4.86 16.38 -60.21
N LEU A 431 -5.17 16.55 -58.91
CA LEU A 431 -6.35 17.28 -58.46
C LEU A 431 -6.35 18.70 -59.01
N ARG A 432 -7.52 19.16 -59.48
CA ARG A 432 -7.65 20.45 -60.16
C ARG A 432 -8.29 21.50 -59.27
N LEU A 433 -7.70 22.68 -59.30
CA LEU A 433 -8.13 23.90 -58.64
C LEU A 433 -8.58 24.89 -59.72
N GLN A 434 -9.64 25.64 -59.48
CA GLN A 434 -10.01 26.74 -60.36
C GLN A 434 -9.40 28.03 -59.84
N SER A 435 -8.59 28.69 -60.68
CA SER A 435 -8.05 30.01 -60.38
C SER A 435 -9.13 31.09 -60.49
N PRO A 436 -8.96 32.27 -59.85
CA PRO A 436 -9.90 33.39 -60.00
C PRO A 436 -10.06 33.88 -61.45
N SER A 437 -9.10 33.60 -62.34
CA SER A 437 -9.20 33.88 -63.78
C SER A 437 -9.97 32.81 -64.57
N GLY A 438 -10.45 31.75 -63.91
CA GLY A 438 -11.19 30.65 -64.51
C GLY A 438 -10.31 29.51 -65.05
N ALA A 439 -8.99 29.64 -65.03
CA ALA A 439 -8.08 28.59 -65.49
C ALA A 439 -8.02 27.42 -64.49
N TRP A 440 -7.99 26.20 -65.03
CA TRP A 440 -7.76 24.98 -64.26
C TRP A 440 -6.27 24.77 -64.02
N VAL A 441 -5.90 24.61 -62.75
CA VAL A 441 -4.50 24.43 -62.31
C VAL A 441 -4.42 23.13 -61.52
N ARG A 442 -3.43 22.27 -61.79
CA ARG A 442 -3.25 21.06 -61.00
C ARG A 442 -2.57 21.38 -59.67
N LEU A 443 -2.88 20.62 -58.64
CA LEU A 443 -2.31 20.80 -57.31
C LEU A 443 -0.78 20.65 -57.35
N GLY A 444 -0.26 19.69 -58.12
CA GLY A 444 1.18 19.49 -58.32
C GLY A 444 1.90 20.63 -59.04
N ASP A 445 1.17 21.47 -59.80
CA ASP A 445 1.76 22.64 -60.48
C ASP A 445 1.96 23.83 -59.51
N VAL A 446 1.35 23.78 -58.32
CA VAL A 446 1.37 24.87 -57.32
C VAL A 446 1.76 24.42 -55.91
N ALA A 447 1.98 23.13 -55.67
CA ALA A 447 2.42 22.57 -54.41
C ALA A 447 3.36 21.37 -54.62
N ALA A 448 4.38 21.24 -53.75
CA ALA A 448 5.20 20.05 -53.69
C ALA A 448 4.50 19.00 -52.81
N ILE A 449 4.36 17.78 -53.31
CA ILE A 449 3.72 16.66 -52.61
C ILE A 449 4.78 15.60 -52.38
N THR A 450 5.20 15.44 -51.13
CA THR A 450 6.28 14.52 -50.73
C THR A 450 5.83 13.65 -49.58
N ILE A 451 6.37 12.42 -49.50
CA ILE A 451 6.22 11.57 -48.33
C ILE A 451 7.45 11.78 -47.45
N GLU A 452 7.23 12.09 -46.18
CA GLU A 452 8.29 12.38 -45.22
C GLU A 452 8.04 11.65 -43.91
N SER A 453 9.12 11.33 -43.20
CA SER A 453 9.03 10.79 -41.84
C SER A 453 8.78 11.94 -40.87
N GLY A 454 7.73 11.82 -40.06
CA GLY A 454 7.35 12.77 -39.03
C GLY A 454 7.13 12.09 -37.68
N PRO A 455 6.99 12.89 -36.61
CA PRO A 455 6.64 12.38 -35.29
C PRO A 455 5.15 12.00 -35.23
N PRO A 456 4.78 10.78 -34.79
CA PRO A 456 3.38 10.38 -34.61
C PRO A 456 2.67 11.18 -33.51
N GLN A 457 3.44 11.58 -32.50
CA GLN A 457 2.93 12.33 -31.35
C GLN A 457 4.04 13.20 -30.75
N VAL A 458 3.64 14.33 -30.16
CA VAL A 458 4.55 15.22 -29.41
C VAL A 458 4.04 15.35 -27.99
N ARG A 459 4.63 14.58 -27.07
CA ARG A 459 4.29 14.61 -25.65
C ARG A 459 5.04 15.74 -24.93
N ARG A 460 4.38 16.32 -23.93
CA ARG A 460 4.92 17.42 -23.12
C ARG A 460 4.47 17.27 -21.68
N ASP A 461 5.38 17.52 -20.74
CA ASP A 461 5.06 17.75 -19.34
C ASP A 461 5.49 19.18 -19.03
N ASP A 462 4.64 19.97 -18.36
CA ASP A 462 4.89 21.38 -18.03
C ASP A 462 5.40 22.23 -19.21
N VAL A 463 4.79 22.03 -20.39
CA VAL A 463 5.12 22.71 -21.67
C VAL A 463 6.45 22.30 -22.29
N GLN A 464 7.28 21.51 -21.60
CA GLN A 464 8.54 20.99 -22.11
C GLN A 464 8.32 19.71 -22.90
N ARG A 465 8.94 19.58 -24.08
CA ARG A 465 8.92 18.34 -24.85
C ARG A 465 9.72 17.27 -24.11
N ARG A 466 9.22 16.05 -24.16
CA ARG A 466 9.86 14.90 -23.53
C ARG A 466 9.62 13.62 -24.30
N VAL A 467 10.53 12.67 -24.14
CA VAL A 467 10.35 11.27 -24.50
C VAL A 467 10.45 10.44 -23.23
N VAL A 468 9.66 9.39 -23.13
CA VAL A 468 9.73 8.45 -22.00
C VAL A 468 10.30 7.13 -22.46
N ILE A 469 11.26 6.63 -21.68
CA ILE A 469 11.68 5.24 -21.71
C ILE A 469 10.96 4.54 -20.56
N GLN A 470 10.08 3.62 -20.92
CA GLN A 470 9.23 2.88 -20.01
C GLN A 470 9.96 1.62 -19.56
N ALA A 471 9.73 1.21 -18.31
CA ALA A 471 10.20 -0.07 -17.79
C ALA A 471 9.27 -0.58 -16.69
N ASN A 472 9.09 -1.89 -16.63
CA ASN A 472 8.44 -2.58 -15.51
C ASN A 472 9.52 -3.19 -14.61
N VAL A 473 9.24 -3.31 -13.31
CA VAL A 473 10.18 -3.91 -12.35
C VAL A 473 9.71 -5.31 -11.96
N GLN A 474 10.59 -6.29 -12.10
CA GLN A 474 10.27 -7.69 -11.79
C GLN A 474 11.46 -8.41 -11.17
N GLY A 475 11.21 -9.20 -10.12
CA GLY A 475 12.23 -10.03 -9.46
C GLY A 475 13.26 -9.27 -8.62
N ARG A 476 13.16 -7.93 -8.55
CA ARG A 476 13.97 -7.05 -7.69
C ARG A 476 13.12 -5.89 -7.17
N ASP A 477 13.63 -5.16 -6.18
CA ASP A 477 12.95 -4.01 -5.62
C ASP A 477 13.10 -2.74 -6.48
N MET A 478 12.05 -1.93 -6.48
CA MET A 478 11.97 -0.68 -7.24
C MET A 478 13.12 0.28 -6.92
N GLY A 479 13.46 0.43 -5.64
CA GLY A 479 14.52 1.35 -5.20
C GLY A 479 15.90 1.00 -5.75
N SER A 480 16.29 -0.28 -5.69
CA SER A 480 17.57 -0.74 -6.24
C SER A 480 17.63 -0.62 -7.77
N VAL A 481 16.57 -1.01 -8.48
CA VAL A 481 16.54 -0.90 -9.95
C VAL A 481 16.67 0.55 -10.40
N VAL A 482 16.01 1.49 -9.73
CA VAL A 482 16.14 2.93 -10.04
C VAL A 482 17.55 3.45 -9.74
N ALA A 483 18.18 2.98 -8.65
CA ALA A 483 19.57 3.35 -8.35
C ALA A 483 20.53 2.85 -9.44
N ASP A 484 20.35 1.61 -9.91
CA ASP A 484 21.15 1.03 -11.00
C ASP A 484 20.92 1.78 -12.33
N ILE A 485 19.66 2.10 -12.67
CA ILE A 485 19.31 2.91 -13.84
C ILE A 485 20.00 4.27 -13.79
N ARG A 486 19.92 4.95 -12.64
CA ARG A 486 20.51 6.28 -12.47
C ARG A 486 22.03 6.24 -12.61
N SER A 487 22.70 5.29 -11.95
CA SER A 487 24.16 5.12 -12.07
C SER A 487 24.56 4.86 -13.51
N ARG A 488 23.83 3.98 -14.21
CA ARG A 488 24.12 3.63 -15.61
C ARG A 488 23.98 4.84 -16.54
N ILE A 489 22.93 5.64 -16.37
CA ILE A 489 22.70 6.86 -17.16
C ILE A 489 23.82 7.87 -16.89
N ASP A 490 24.13 8.14 -15.61
CA ASP A 490 25.15 9.11 -15.21
C ASP A 490 26.56 8.72 -15.69
N GLU A 491 26.86 7.41 -15.82
CA GLU A 491 28.16 6.90 -16.29
C GLU A 491 28.27 6.85 -17.83
N THR A 492 27.19 6.52 -18.54
CA THR A 492 27.24 6.13 -19.95
C THR A 492 26.76 7.24 -20.88
N ILE A 493 25.86 8.12 -20.42
CA ILE A 493 25.13 9.05 -21.27
C ILE A 493 25.56 10.49 -20.99
N ASP A 494 26.29 11.08 -21.94
CA ASP A 494 26.56 12.52 -21.92
C ASP A 494 25.36 13.29 -22.53
N LEU A 495 24.80 14.22 -21.75
CA LEU A 495 23.63 15.01 -22.11
C LEU A 495 24.03 16.44 -22.49
N PRO A 496 23.59 16.95 -23.67
CA PRO A 496 23.85 18.33 -24.05
C PRO A 496 23.18 19.34 -23.09
N PRO A 497 23.66 20.59 -23.02
CA PRO A 497 22.99 21.64 -22.26
C PRO A 497 21.52 21.82 -22.69
N GLY A 498 20.63 21.95 -21.72
CA GLY A 498 19.18 22.06 -21.95
C GLY A 498 18.44 20.73 -22.06
N TYR A 499 19.13 19.61 -21.82
CA TYR A 499 18.52 18.28 -21.64
C TYR A 499 18.65 17.84 -20.18
N SER A 500 17.65 17.14 -19.69
CA SER A 500 17.65 16.57 -18.34
C SER A 500 16.88 15.26 -18.32
N VAL A 501 17.33 14.35 -17.47
CA VAL A 501 16.64 13.09 -17.19
C VAL A 501 16.04 13.15 -15.80
N ASP A 502 14.78 12.74 -15.70
CA ASP A 502 14.10 12.51 -14.43
C ASP A 502 13.47 11.12 -14.43
N ILE A 503 13.38 10.48 -13.27
CA ILE A 503 12.81 9.14 -13.13
C ILE A 503 11.52 9.26 -12.34
N GLY A 504 10.40 9.10 -13.04
CA GLY A 504 9.06 9.15 -12.49
C GLY A 504 8.37 7.77 -12.50
N GLY A 505 7.04 7.79 -12.50
CA GLY A 505 6.21 6.58 -12.36
C GLY A 505 5.87 6.31 -10.89
N GLN A 506 5.72 5.04 -10.52
CA GLN A 506 5.47 4.64 -9.13
C GLN A 506 6.62 5.01 -8.19
N PHE A 507 7.86 5.11 -8.69
CA PHE A 507 9.00 5.54 -7.89
C PHE A 507 8.85 6.97 -7.34
N GLU A 508 8.21 7.87 -8.09
CA GLU A 508 7.94 9.24 -7.60
C GLU A 508 6.99 9.20 -6.39
N ASN A 509 5.93 8.38 -6.47
CA ASN A 509 4.98 8.16 -5.39
C ASN A 509 5.65 7.48 -4.19
N GLN A 510 6.53 6.51 -4.44
CA GLN A 510 7.35 5.87 -3.41
C GLN A 510 8.19 6.91 -2.65
N ARG A 511 8.95 7.74 -3.38
CA ARG A 511 9.82 8.76 -2.80
C ARG A 511 9.02 9.78 -1.97
N ARG A 512 7.89 10.24 -2.50
CA ARG A 512 6.96 11.16 -1.81
C ARG A 512 6.43 10.55 -0.52
N ALA A 513 5.92 9.32 -0.57
CA ALA A 513 5.40 8.61 0.59
C ALA A 513 6.49 8.34 1.64
N GLN A 514 7.69 7.90 1.22
CA GLN A 514 8.83 7.69 2.12
C GLN A 514 9.25 8.98 2.84
N GLN A 515 9.37 10.09 2.12
CA GLN A 515 9.68 11.40 2.72
C GLN A 515 8.62 11.82 3.74
N ARG A 516 7.34 11.56 3.45
CA ARG A 516 6.26 11.85 4.39
C ARG A 516 6.32 10.93 5.61
N LEU A 517 6.60 9.64 5.43
CA LEU A 517 6.76 8.67 6.51
C LEU A 517 7.94 9.01 7.44
N MET A 518 9.04 9.57 6.90
CA MET A 518 10.15 10.09 7.71
C MET A 518 9.73 11.21 8.68
N VAL A 519 8.63 11.91 8.38
CA VAL A 519 8.05 12.95 9.26
C VAL A 519 6.95 12.37 10.15
N VAL A 520 6.08 11.54 9.58
CA VAL A 520 4.93 10.93 10.25
C VAL A 520 5.36 10.02 11.41
N VAL A 521 6.36 9.16 11.20
CA VAL A 521 6.82 8.21 12.23
C VAL A 521 7.32 8.93 13.49
N PRO A 522 8.24 9.93 13.40
CA PRO A 522 8.63 10.72 14.57
C PRO A 522 7.47 11.43 15.26
N ILE A 523 6.49 11.97 14.50
CA ILE A 523 5.30 12.60 15.09
C ILE A 523 4.48 11.58 15.88
N SER A 524 4.24 10.38 15.34
CA SER A 524 3.56 9.30 16.06
C SER A 524 4.28 8.95 17.36
N ILE A 525 5.61 8.83 17.34
CA ILE A 525 6.42 8.58 18.53
C ILE A 525 6.29 9.72 19.55
N GLY A 526 6.36 10.98 19.09
CA GLY A 526 6.17 12.16 19.95
C GLY A 526 4.80 12.18 20.62
N LEU A 527 3.74 11.85 19.87
CA LEU A 527 2.38 11.75 20.40
C LEU A 527 2.22 10.59 21.39
N ILE A 528 2.84 9.44 21.14
CA ILE A 528 2.92 8.32 22.10
C ILE A 528 3.56 8.81 23.40
N VAL A 529 4.72 9.46 23.33
CA VAL A 529 5.43 9.95 24.52
C VAL A 529 4.59 10.95 25.30
N LEU A 530 3.90 11.87 24.61
CA LEU A 530 2.99 12.84 25.23
C LEU A 530 1.84 12.14 25.97
N LEU A 531 1.20 11.16 25.35
CA LEU A 531 0.10 10.41 25.98
C LEU A 531 0.58 9.56 27.15
N LEU A 532 1.75 8.94 27.04
CA LEU A 532 2.37 8.19 28.14
C LEU A 532 2.72 9.08 29.32
N TYR A 533 3.21 10.29 29.05
CA TYR A 533 3.44 11.30 30.08
C TYR A 533 2.14 11.66 30.81
N PHE A 534 1.03 11.88 30.09
CA PHE A 534 -0.27 12.14 30.73
C PHE A 534 -0.85 10.94 31.48
N ALA A 535 -0.55 9.71 31.04
CA ALA A 535 -1.00 8.51 31.74
C ALA A 535 -0.28 8.34 33.10
N PHE A 536 1.06 8.40 33.10
CA PHE A 536 1.90 8.06 34.27
C PHE A 536 2.42 9.25 35.07
N HIS A 537 2.29 10.47 34.53
CA HIS A 537 2.86 11.70 35.10
C HIS A 537 4.37 11.58 35.38
N SER A 538 5.08 10.76 34.60
CA SER A 538 6.50 10.48 34.78
C SER A 538 7.21 10.27 33.45
N ILE A 539 8.19 11.13 33.16
CA ILE A 539 9.04 11.03 31.96
C ILE A 539 9.85 9.73 31.98
N GLY A 540 10.31 9.32 33.16
CA GLY A 540 11.07 8.07 33.31
C GLY A 540 10.26 6.84 32.92
N GLN A 541 9.01 6.74 33.38
CA GLN A 541 8.12 5.63 33.02
C GLN A 541 7.68 5.69 31.55
N ALA A 542 7.45 6.89 31.01
CA ALA A 542 7.18 7.05 29.57
C ALA A 542 8.35 6.56 28.71
N LEU A 543 9.60 6.92 29.05
CA LEU A 543 10.80 6.45 28.35
C LEU A 543 11.02 4.94 28.52
N LEU A 544 10.73 4.38 29.69
CA LEU A 544 10.80 2.93 29.93
C LEU A 544 9.88 2.17 28.98
N ILE A 545 8.64 2.63 28.82
CA ILE A 545 7.67 2.02 27.89
C ILE A 545 8.12 2.22 26.44
N LEU A 546 8.73 3.36 26.12
CA LEU A 546 9.25 3.65 24.78
C LEU A 546 10.38 2.68 24.36
N VAL A 547 11.10 2.07 25.30
CA VAL A 547 12.09 1.01 25.00
C VAL A 547 11.44 -0.17 24.25
N ASN A 548 10.13 -0.39 24.38
CA ASN A 548 9.44 -1.44 23.62
C ASN A 548 9.40 -1.20 22.11
N LEU A 549 9.47 0.05 21.65
CA LEU A 549 9.41 0.36 20.20
C LEU A 549 10.58 -0.27 19.44
N PRO A 550 11.85 0.01 19.82
CA PRO A 550 12.99 -0.66 19.20
C PRO A 550 12.95 -2.19 19.31
N LEU A 551 12.43 -2.73 20.42
CA LEU A 551 12.33 -4.19 20.59
C LEU A 551 11.30 -4.82 19.65
N ALA A 552 10.21 -4.11 19.36
CA ALA A 552 9.19 -4.53 18.40
C ALA A 552 9.70 -4.45 16.95
N LEU A 553 10.54 -3.46 16.62
CA LEU A 553 11.13 -3.32 15.28
C LEU A 553 11.90 -4.59 14.86
N ILE A 554 12.59 -5.24 15.80
CA ILE A 554 13.41 -6.44 15.54
C ILE A 554 12.59 -7.50 14.82
N GLY A 555 11.45 -7.87 15.38
CA GLY A 555 10.61 -8.93 14.82
C GLY A 555 9.93 -8.53 13.52
N GLY A 556 9.54 -7.25 13.37
CA GLY A 556 8.94 -6.77 12.13
C GLY A 556 9.93 -6.81 10.95
N ILE A 557 11.17 -6.35 11.17
CA ILE A 557 12.24 -6.36 10.16
C ILE A 557 12.61 -7.79 9.79
N VAL A 558 12.83 -8.65 10.79
CA VAL A 558 13.19 -10.05 10.57
C VAL A 558 12.07 -10.81 9.85
N ALA A 559 10.80 -10.55 10.21
CA ALA A 559 9.67 -11.19 9.56
C ALA A 559 9.54 -10.79 8.09
N LEU A 560 9.70 -9.50 7.76
CA LEU A 560 9.74 -9.06 6.36
C LEU A 560 10.86 -9.77 5.59
N TYR A 561 12.07 -9.83 6.15
CA TYR A 561 13.23 -10.43 5.50
C TYR A 561 13.03 -11.93 5.24
N ILE A 562 12.51 -12.67 6.22
CA ILE A 562 12.21 -14.10 6.07
C ILE A 562 11.07 -14.33 5.08
N SER A 563 10.07 -13.44 5.05
CA SER A 563 8.94 -13.53 4.12
C SER A 563 9.28 -13.10 2.69
N GLY A 564 10.48 -12.56 2.44
CA GLY A 564 10.87 -12.02 1.13
C GLY A 564 10.11 -10.75 0.72
N GLN A 565 9.50 -10.04 1.67
CA GLN A 565 8.70 -8.84 1.40
C GLN A 565 9.54 -7.58 1.54
N TYR A 566 9.26 -6.57 0.72
CA TYR A 566 9.99 -5.31 0.71
C TYR A 566 9.48 -4.31 1.75
N LEU A 567 10.31 -3.30 2.03
CA LEU A 567 9.86 -2.15 2.80
C LEU A 567 8.99 -1.25 1.91
N SER A 568 7.69 -1.21 2.20
CA SER A 568 6.64 -0.54 1.44
C SER A 568 5.79 0.36 2.32
N VAL A 569 4.87 1.11 1.72
CA VAL A 569 3.92 1.94 2.50
C VAL A 569 3.05 1.06 3.44
N PRO A 570 2.44 -0.06 3.00
CA PRO A 570 1.74 -0.97 3.89
C PRO A 570 2.57 -1.48 5.07
N SER A 571 3.80 -1.95 4.84
CA SER A 571 4.64 -2.48 5.93
C SER A 571 5.07 -1.38 6.91
N SER A 572 5.29 -0.16 6.42
CA SER A 572 5.55 1.02 7.28
C SER A 572 4.36 1.35 8.18
N ILE A 573 3.13 1.27 7.67
CA ILE A 573 1.91 1.40 8.48
C ILE A 573 1.81 0.25 9.49
N GLY A 574 2.29 -0.94 9.13
CA GLY A 574 2.39 -2.09 10.01
C GLY A 574 3.28 -1.80 11.21
N PHE A 575 4.44 -1.16 11.01
CA PHE A 575 5.32 -0.72 12.09
C PHE A 575 4.66 0.33 12.98
N ILE A 576 3.98 1.32 12.39
CA ILE A 576 3.22 2.33 13.14
C ILE A 576 2.17 1.66 14.02
N THR A 577 1.41 0.70 13.48
CA THR A 577 0.41 -0.07 14.21
C THR A 577 1.04 -0.88 15.36
N LEU A 578 2.14 -1.56 15.05
CA LEU A 578 2.92 -2.34 16.00
C LEU A 578 3.42 -1.48 17.18
N PHE A 579 3.80 -0.23 16.94
CA PHE A 579 4.21 0.70 18.00
C PHE A 579 3.09 0.93 19.01
N GLY A 580 1.86 1.16 18.53
CA GLY A 580 0.69 1.29 19.41
C GLY A 580 0.46 0.04 20.26
N LEU A 581 0.56 -1.15 19.65
CA LEU A 581 0.38 -2.43 20.34
C LEU A 581 1.50 -2.75 21.34
N ALA A 582 2.76 -2.48 20.98
CA ALA A 582 3.90 -2.67 21.86
C ALA A 582 3.86 -1.74 23.09
N VAL A 583 3.36 -0.52 22.90
CA VAL A 583 3.13 0.44 23.99
C VAL A 583 2.05 -0.06 24.95
N LEU A 584 0.92 -0.56 24.45
CA LEU A 584 -0.15 -1.14 25.27
C LEU A 584 0.38 -2.21 26.23
N ASN A 585 1.16 -3.16 25.73
CA ASN A 585 1.77 -4.21 26.57
C ASN A 585 2.70 -3.64 27.65
N GLY A 586 3.43 -2.57 27.34
CA GLY A 586 4.29 -1.86 28.29
C GLY A 586 3.50 -1.10 29.37
N VAL A 587 2.44 -0.39 28.97
CA VAL A 587 1.56 0.38 29.89
C VAL A 587 0.96 -0.54 30.95
N VAL A 588 0.37 -1.66 30.53
CA VAL A 588 -0.28 -2.61 31.45
C VAL A 588 0.74 -3.27 32.39
N MET A 589 1.96 -3.52 31.91
CA MET A 589 3.05 -4.06 32.73
C MET A 589 3.53 -3.07 33.79
N VAL A 590 3.82 -1.83 33.41
CA VAL A 590 4.31 -0.78 34.31
C VAL A 590 3.27 -0.45 35.37
N GLU A 591 1.99 -0.37 34.99
CA GLU A 591 0.91 -0.09 35.94
C GLU A 591 0.73 -1.20 36.98
N ALA A 592 0.82 -2.46 36.57
CA ALA A 592 0.74 -3.58 37.52
C ALA A 592 1.91 -3.58 38.54
N ILE A 593 3.07 -3.08 38.14
CA ILE A 593 4.20 -2.87 39.06
C ILE A 593 3.93 -1.67 39.98
N ASN A 594 3.43 -0.55 39.44
CA ASN A 594 3.09 0.65 40.22
C ASN A 594 2.08 0.33 41.33
N LEU A 595 0.98 -0.36 41.00
CA LEU A 595 -0.08 -0.72 41.96
C LEU A 595 0.46 -1.56 43.13
N ARG A 596 1.42 -2.45 42.87
CA ARG A 596 2.08 -3.24 43.94
C ARG A 596 2.97 -2.38 44.82
N ILE A 597 3.70 -1.43 44.24
CA ILE A 597 4.56 -0.51 45.00
C ILE A 597 3.70 0.41 45.87
N GLU A 598 2.61 0.97 45.33
CA GLU A 598 1.65 1.81 46.09
C GLU A 598 0.97 1.03 47.23
N SER A 599 0.83 -0.28 47.11
CA SER A 599 0.23 -1.11 48.16
C SER A 599 1.12 -1.30 49.39
N GLY A 600 2.40 -0.93 49.32
CA GLY A 600 3.24 -0.63 50.49
C GLY A 600 3.95 -1.81 51.20
N ASP A 601 3.72 -3.06 50.79
CA ASP A 601 4.14 -4.23 51.60
C ASP A 601 5.39 -5.00 51.10
N GLU A 602 5.99 -4.61 49.97
CA GLU A 602 7.05 -5.40 49.29
C GLU A 602 8.32 -4.58 48.96
N ASP A 603 9.49 -5.24 48.99
CA ASP A 603 10.73 -4.68 48.43
C ASP A 603 10.56 -4.43 46.91
N ILE A 604 11.20 -3.39 46.36
CA ILE A 604 11.03 -2.97 44.95
C ILE A 604 11.34 -4.13 44.00
N GLY A 605 12.35 -4.94 44.32
CA GLY A 605 12.69 -6.12 43.52
C GLY A 605 11.58 -7.18 43.50
N ILE A 606 10.90 -7.37 44.63
CA ILE A 606 9.79 -8.33 44.78
C ILE A 606 8.55 -7.80 44.07
N ALA A 607 8.22 -6.51 44.26
CA ALA A 607 7.09 -5.87 43.59
C ALA A 607 7.22 -5.90 42.07
N VAL A 608 8.43 -5.67 41.54
CA VAL A 608 8.73 -5.81 40.10
C VAL A 608 8.59 -7.26 39.63
N PHE A 609 9.09 -8.22 40.40
CA PHE A 609 9.02 -9.64 40.04
C PHE A 609 7.57 -10.16 40.04
N GLU A 610 6.84 -9.99 41.13
CA GLU A 610 5.45 -10.45 41.23
C GLU A 610 4.50 -9.63 40.35
N GLY A 611 4.83 -8.35 40.09
CA GLY A 611 4.16 -7.52 39.09
C GLY A 611 4.28 -8.15 37.70
N ALA A 612 5.50 -8.44 37.26
CA ALA A 612 5.78 -9.04 35.97
C ALA A 612 5.15 -10.43 35.81
N VAL A 613 5.24 -11.29 36.83
CA VAL A 613 4.63 -12.63 36.80
C VAL A 613 3.12 -12.55 36.71
N SER A 614 2.48 -11.63 37.43
CA SER A 614 1.02 -11.44 37.38
C SER A 614 0.50 -10.95 36.02
N ARG A 615 1.40 -10.49 35.15
CA ARG A 615 1.08 -10.00 33.80
C ARG A 615 1.43 -10.98 32.68
N LEU A 616 2.18 -12.05 32.96
CA LEU A 616 2.56 -13.05 31.97
C LEU A 616 1.35 -13.60 31.19
N ARG A 617 0.31 -14.07 31.91
CA ARG A 617 -0.89 -14.65 31.28
C ARG A 617 -1.68 -13.61 30.46
N PRO A 618 -2.06 -12.43 31.02
CA PRO A 618 -2.74 -11.41 30.23
C PRO A 618 -1.96 -10.99 28.98
N VAL A 619 -0.66 -10.72 29.10
CA VAL A 619 0.18 -10.25 27.98
C VAL A 619 0.36 -11.33 26.89
N LEU A 620 0.52 -12.59 27.27
CA LEU A 620 0.55 -13.68 26.30
C LEU A 620 -0.82 -13.87 25.63
N MET A 621 -1.92 -13.70 26.36
CA MET A 621 -3.27 -13.83 25.81
C MET A 621 -3.55 -12.76 24.76
N THR A 622 -3.27 -11.49 25.05
CA THR A 622 -3.45 -10.38 24.10
C THR A 622 -2.54 -10.57 22.87
N ALA A 623 -1.27 -10.91 23.08
CA ALA A 623 -0.33 -11.15 21.98
C ALA A 623 -0.77 -12.32 21.07
N ILE A 624 -1.21 -13.44 21.65
CA ILE A 624 -1.68 -14.61 20.89
C ILE A 624 -2.99 -14.29 20.16
N VAL A 625 -3.95 -13.60 20.80
CA VAL A 625 -5.21 -13.22 20.16
C VAL A 625 -4.96 -12.27 18.99
N ALA A 626 -4.11 -11.26 19.17
CA ALA A 626 -3.73 -10.35 18.10
C ALA A 626 -3.01 -11.08 16.96
N ALA A 627 -2.04 -11.95 17.27
CA ALA A 627 -1.33 -12.75 16.27
C ALA A 627 -2.28 -13.68 15.51
N LEU A 628 -3.13 -14.44 16.20
CA LEU A 628 -4.12 -15.34 15.58
C LEU A 628 -5.17 -14.59 14.76
N GLY A 629 -5.53 -13.36 15.15
CA GLY A 629 -6.41 -12.51 14.37
C GLY A 629 -5.81 -12.07 13.03
N LEU A 630 -4.48 -11.96 12.95
CA LEU A 630 -3.76 -11.45 11.78
C LEU A 630 -3.10 -12.56 10.92
N ILE A 631 -2.85 -13.75 11.47
CA ILE A 631 -2.31 -14.90 10.73
C ILE A 631 -3.11 -15.24 9.46
N PRO A 632 -4.46 -15.23 9.46
CA PRO A 632 -5.23 -15.47 8.24
C PRO A 632 -4.91 -14.49 7.11
N MET A 633 -4.53 -13.24 7.44
CA MET A 633 -4.14 -12.25 6.42
C MET A 633 -2.78 -12.56 5.81
N ILE A 634 -1.85 -13.14 6.59
CA ILE A 634 -0.54 -13.58 6.10
C ILE A 634 -0.69 -14.78 5.15
N LEU A 635 -1.61 -15.70 5.46
CA LEU A 635 -1.84 -16.93 4.69
C LEU A 635 -2.84 -16.78 3.54
N SER A 636 -3.53 -15.64 3.44
CA SER A 636 -4.52 -15.39 2.39
C SER A 636 -3.84 -15.32 1.03
N ASN A 637 -4.36 -16.05 0.04
CA ASN A 637 -3.92 -16.05 -1.37
C ASN A 637 -4.93 -15.39 -2.32
N GLY A 638 -5.96 -14.72 -1.78
CA GLY A 638 -6.98 -14.08 -2.59
C GLY A 638 -6.55 -12.73 -3.16
N VAL A 639 -7.29 -12.25 -4.15
CA VAL A 639 -7.15 -10.91 -4.75
C VAL A 639 -7.10 -9.83 -3.65
N GLY A 640 -6.04 -9.01 -3.67
CA GLY A 640 -5.84 -7.93 -2.72
C GLY A 640 -5.16 -8.33 -1.41
N SER A 641 -4.75 -9.60 -1.27
CA SER A 641 -3.95 -10.06 -0.13
C SER A 641 -2.58 -9.40 -0.09
N GLU A 642 -2.08 -8.95 -1.23
CA GLU A 642 -0.73 -8.42 -1.45
C GLU A 642 -0.50 -7.16 -0.63
N ILE A 643 -1.53 -6.35 -0.43
CA ILE A 643 -1.46 -5.12 0.38
C ILE A 643 -1.53 -5.44 1.89
N GLN A 644 -2.29 -6.49 2.24
CA GLN A 644 -2.56 -6.85 3.63
C GLN A 644 -1.42 -7.68 4.25
N ARG A 645 -0.75 -8.51 3.46
CA ARG A 645 0.33 -9.39 3.92
C ARG A 645 1.50 -8.61 4.55
N PRO A 646 2.13 -7.60 3.92
CA PRO A 646 3.25 -6.88 4.54
C PRO A 646 2.88 -6.17 5.83
N LEU A 647 1.66 -5.62 5.89
CA LEU A 647 1.11 -5.02 7.10
C LEU A 647 1.01 -6.06 8.23
N ALA A 648 0.40 -7.21 7.96
CA ALA A 648 0.20 -8.27 8.94
C ALA A 648 1.51 -8.96 9.35
N THR A 649 2.43 -9.22 8.40
CA THR A 649 3.75 -9.80 8.64
C THR A 649 4.53 -8.97 9.67
N VAL A 650 4.55 -7.65 9.51
CA VAL A 650 5.25 -6.74 10.43
C VAL A 650 4.62 -6.79 11.82
N ILE A 651 3.29 -6.72 11.90
CA ILE A 651 2.60 -6.72 13.19
C ILE A 651 2.81 -8.05 13.92
N VAL A 652 2.61 -9.19 13.26
CA VAL A 652 2.78 -10.52 13.87
C VAL A 652 4.22 -10.78 14.27
N GLY A 653 5.18 -10.55 13.37
CA GLY A 653 6.60 -10.73 13.66
C GLY A 653 7.07 -9.81 14.80
N GLY A 654 6.64 -8.55 14.74
CA GLY A 654 6.90 -7.56 15.77
C GLY A 654 6.32 -7.95 17.12
N LEU A 655 5.07 -8.41 17.17
CA LEU A 655 4.41 -8.84 18.40
C LEU A 655 5.15 -9.99 19.07
N VAL A 656 5.68 -10.96 18.32
CA VAL A 656 6.45 -12.08 18.89
C VAL A 656 7.67 -11.55 19.65
N THR A 657 8.48 -10.70 19.01
CA THR A 657 9.69 -10.15 19.64
C THR A 657 9.37 -9.13 20.73
N ALA A 658 8.40 -8.25 20.51
CA ALA A 658 7.94 -7.27 21.49
C ALA A 658 7.44 -7.97 22.74
N THR A 659 6.57 -8.98 22.63
CA THR A 659 6.01 -9.70 23.78
C THR A 659 7.11 -10.39 24.58
N PHE A 660 7.98 -11.13 23.90
CA PHE A 660 9.08 -11.83 24.57
C PHE A 660 10.04 -10.85 25.26
N LEU A 661 10.55 -9.86 24.54
CA LEU A 661 11.55 -8.93 25.08
C LEU A 661 10.95 -7.97 26.13
N THR A 662 9.69 -7.55 25.99
CA THR A 662 9.02 -6.71 27.00
C THR A 662 8.94 -7.41 28.35
N LEU A 663 8.63 -8.72 28.37
CA LEU A 663 8.53 -9.50 29.61
C LEU A 663 9.87 -9.61 30.37
N PHE A 664 11.02 -9.39 29.73
CA PHE A 664 12.34 -9.44 30.38
C PHE A 664 12.99 -8.07 30.54
N VAL A 665 12.92 -7.21 29.52
CA VAL A 665 13.63 -5.94 29.47
C VAL A 665 12.97 -4.90 30.38
N LEU A 666 11.63 -4.80 30.40
CA LEU A 666 10.94 -3.82 31.25
C LEU A 666 11.18 -4.04 32.74
N PRO A 667 11.00 -5.25 33.29
CA PRO A 667 11.26 -5.50 34.72
C PRO A 667 12.71 -5.19 35.11
N VAL A 668 13.67 -5.50 34.24
CA VAL A 668 15.10 -5.23 34.47
C VAL A 668 15.39 -3.72 34.52
N LEU A 669 14.75 -2.95 33.65
CA LEU A 669 14.95 -1.51 33.51
C LEU A 669 14.07 -0.66 34.44
N TYR A 670 12.99 -1.22 34.99
CA TYR A 670 11.99 -0.49 35.78
C TYR A 670 12.61 0.32 36.91
N ALA A 671 13.45 -0.30 37.75
CA ALA A 671 14.07 0.39 38.89
C ALA A 671 15.06 1.49 38.48
N TRP A 672 15.58 1.47 37.24
CA TRP A 672 16.49 2.51 36.75
C TRP A 672 15.73 3.73 36.25
N PHE A 673 14.65 3.52 35.49
CA PHE A 673 13.84 4.58 34.89
C PHE A 673 12.78 5.16 35.85
N SER A 674 12.26 4.37 36.79
CA SER A 674 11.17 4.77 37.69
C SER A 674 11.62 5.42 39.00
N LYS A 675 12.91 5.75 39.19
CA LYS A 675 13.45 6.26 40.48
C LYS A 675 12.65 7.41 41.09
N GLY A 676 12.33 8.43 40.29
CA GLY A 676 11.55 9.58 40.76
C GLY A 676 10.12 9.21 41.14
N LYS A 677 9.45 8.37 40.33
CA LYS A 677 8.09 7.91 40.63
C LYS A 677 8.04 7.02 41.88
N ILE A 678 9.03 6.15 42.07
CA ILE A 678 9.14 5.29 43.26
C ILE A 678 9.30 6.14 44.54
N GLN A 679 9.98 7.29 44.45
CA GLN A 679 10.08 8.24 45.57
C GLN A 679 8.77 8.98 45.84
N GLU A 680 7.93 9.21 44.83
CA GLU A 680 6.59 9.81 45.00
C GLU A 680 5.54 8.82 45.54
N MET A 681 5.65 7.53 45.18
CA MET A 681 4.69 6.48 45.56
C MET A 681 4.91 5.91 46.96
N ARG A 682 6.09 6.17 47.56
CA ARG A 682 6.42 5.85 48.95
C ARG A 682 6.20 7.06 49.83
#